data_AF-A0A918VGR1-F1
#
_entry.id   AF-A0A918VGR1-F1
#
_cell.length_a   1.000
_cell.length_b   1.000
_cell.length_c   1.000
_cell.angle_alpha   90.00
_cell.angle_beta   90.00
_cell.angle_gamma   90.00
#
_symmetry.space_group_name_H-M   'P 1'
#
loop_
_entity.id
_entity.type
_entity.pdbx_description
1 polymer ?
#
loop_
_entity_poly.entity_id
_entity_poly.type
_entity_poly.pdbx_seq_one_letter_code
_entity_poly.pdbx_strand_id
1 'polypeptide(L)'
;MRDRTPARPRPRPPAPGPLPRPRPRPREDARDGASAAEGADAADGADAAEGRNAARPAAARPTDGRPTDAPAAPAADRRGRRRREVLVKAVVFCAATAAGTMLVLRGNAALDAVAHPAAPDGRAIAPAAPADVPDPGRVLQVVAHPDDDLYFMNPDLRYSLSAGHPVTSVYLTSGEADGINAGAAGRSTARPDKPAYAEARQNGIRAAYAQMATGDRGSAWRRTVVPTAGGGRAELDVLLARPRVNLVWLQLREAGHVYADRPDSLHGLWDGRVPRLESALASGSPVKQPFTYTKDQVVRTLVGVLERYRPTTVRAQDPTPGRLPGTGRYADHQDHFYGARFVQLATAAYAKEVTDRPHFAVQSYLGYFNGSLPSALDPEEARAKLDVLDTYAWLDRQDHCGSEAGCGDLKVADHPAGNRWTDSINYADGTGTSWLTGDRGHGLWAFKVLDGQVAVWHRPGLLGAWTGPVLLPGTGMDPGVSAVTLADGRIAAFATRTTLGPRPADYRREVVHAVQQAPGAARFGAWRSLGTPEAADADRTSDISAPAVAADGTGRLAAYVRDGASTLRGRVQRADGGWGPWERYGGSDLHGTPVTATDAAGRRMVLATTSKTVTGWTQPRPGAPLGPATATGLPATTLPLTAEGREGGVRLWFRKPGSGNVRTALLTATGGHLRATGPTDLGGLRGFGSVTASGHVLAGRAAGGQLGSDLGPGRPWQRSPLMFVGAPSSTTTGADLVSLAVLGLDARLYVTSSTDTPDAHLAPWQRIAPPP
;
A
#
# COMPACT_ATOMS: atom_id res chain seq x y z
N MET A 1 20.64 -0.17 -75.16
CA MET A 1 20.17 1.23 -75.25
C MET A 1 19.85 1.71 -73.85
N ARG A 2 20.31 2.87 -73.37
CA ARG A 2 21.31 3.83 -73.90
C ARG A 2 22.30 4.19 -72.77
N ASP A 3 23.29 5.00 -73.11
CA ASP A 3 24.62 5.02 -72.49
C ASP A 3 24.74 5.76 -71.15
N ARG A 4 25.85 5.47 -70.44
CA ARG A 4 26.32 6.19 -69.25
C ARG A 4 27.40 7.19 -69.62
N THR A 5 27.28 8.43 -69.14
CA THR A 5 28.42 9.37 -68.98
C THR A 5 28.17 10.28 -67.76
N PRO A 6 29.21 10.85 -67.11
CA PRO A 6 29.16 11.09 -65.65
C PRO A 6 29.00 12.55 -65.21
N ALA A 7 28.51 12.74 -63.97
CA ALA A 7 28.44 14.03 -63.29
C ALA A 7 29.70 14.32 -62.45
N ARG A 8 30.04 15.60 -62.29
CA ARG A 8 31.27 16.10 -61.63
C ARG A 8 31.15 16.16 -60.09
N PRO A 9 32.27 16.05 -59.35
CA PRO A 9 32.29 16.23 -57.89
C PRO A 9 32.14 17.70 -57.45
N ARG A 10 31.65 17.91 -56.23
CA ARG A 10 31.59 19.19 -55.51
C ARG A 10 31.96 18.97 -54.01
N PRO A 11 32.32 20.02 -53.23
CA PRO A 11 33.54 19.95 -52.41
C PRO A 11 33.36 19.45 -50.97
N ARG A 12 34.50 19.13 -50.34
CA ARG A 12 34.60 18.88 -48.89
C ARG A 12 34.36 20.17 -48.07
N PRO A 13 33.63 20.11 -46.94
CA PRO A 13 33.69 21.14 -45.90
C PRO A 13 35.05 21.11 -45.17
N PRO A 14 35.43 22.19 -44.44
CA PRO A 14 36.77 22.37 -43.88
C PRO A 14 37.03 21.53 -42.61
N ALA A 15 38.31 21.36 -42.28
CA ALA A 15 38.76 20.70 -41.05
C ALA A 15 38.59 21.62 -39.81
N PRO A 16 38.25 21.07 -38.64
CA PRO A 16 38.24 21.83 -37.39
C PRO A 16 39.65 22.18 -36.92
N GLY A 17 39.80 23.34 -36.27
CA GLY A 17 41.07 23.84 -35.73
C GLY A 17 41.54 23.12 -34.45
N PRO A 18 42.77 23.42 -33.98
CA PRO A 18 43.39 22.73 -32.85
C PRO A 18 42.70 23.02 -31.51
N LEU A 19 42.55 21.97 -30.69
CA LEU A 19 42.02 22.06 -29.32
C LEU A 19 43.02 22.73 -28.35
N PRO A 20 42.54 23.43 -27.30
CA PRO A 20 43.40 24.02 -26.29
C PRO A 20 44.13 22.95 -25.44
N ARG A 21 45.36 23.26 -25.03
CA ARG A 21 46.23 22.32 -24.28
C ARG A 21 45.71 22.07 -22.85
N PRO A 22 45.80 20.84 -22.32
CA PRO A 22 45.56 20.56 -20.91
C PRO A 22 46.68 21.15 -20.03
N ARG A 23 46.35 21.50 -18.77
CA ARG A 23 47.35 21.83 -17.73
C ARG A 23 47.96 20.53 -17.17
N PRO A 24 49.24 20.53 -16.77
CA PRO A 24 49.89 19.34 -16.23
C PRO A 24 49.39 18.99 -14.83
N ARG A 25 49.33 17.69 -14.52
CA ARG A 25 49.29 17.19 -13.14
C ARG A 25 50.72 17.09 -12.58
N PRO A 26 50.94 17.24 -11.26
CA PRO A 26 52.17 16.80 -10.60
C PRO A 26 52.40 15.30 -10.77
N ARG A 27 53.64 14.84 -10.51
CA ARG A 27 53.97 13.42 -10.43
C ARG A 27 53.57 12.87 -9.06
N GLU A 28 53.14 11.61 -9.04
CA GLU A 28 53.21 10.74 -7.87
C GLU A 28 54.39 9.77 -8.09
N ASP A 29 55.20 9.53 -7.07
CA ASP A 29 56.27 8.54 -7.11
C ASP A 29 55.73 7.14 -6.79
N ALA A 30 56.18 6.13 -7.55
CA ALA A 30 55.74 4.76 -7.35
C ALA A 30 56.50 4.06 -6.21
N ARG A 31 55.77 3.34 -5.34
CA ARG A 31 56.26 2.22 -4.53
C ARG A 31 55.18 1.14 -4.43
N ASP A 32 55.60 -0.12 -4.51
CA ASP A 32 54.72 -1.30 -4.56
C ASP A 32 54.13 -1.68 -3.19
N GLY A 33 52.97 -2.38 -3.19
CA GLY A 33 52.43 -2.95 -1.94
C GLY A 33 51.01 -3.55 -1.97
N ALA A 34 50.89 -4.79 -2.45
CA ALA A 34 49.92 -5.84 -2.05
C ALA A 34 48.37 -5.57 -2.01
N SER A 35 47.64 -6.44 -2.75
CA SER A 35 46.29 -7.01 -2.47
C SER A 35 45.13 -6.12 -2.01
N ALA A 36 44.07 -6.06 -2.82
CA ALA A 36 42.79 -5.42 -2.49
C ALA A 36 41.85 -6.29 -1.63
N ALA A 37 41.06 -5.64 -0.77
CA ALA A 37 39.88 -6.19 -0.11
C ALA A 37 38.88 -5.04 0.21
N GLU A 38 37.93 -4.79 -0.67
CA GLU A 38 36.87 -3.76 -0.48
C GLU A 38 35.61 -4.40 0.10
N GLY A 39 34.98 -3.78 1.11
CA GLY A 39 33.89 -4.45 1.84
C GLY A 39 33.11 -3.65 2.89
N ALA A 40 32.71 -2.40 2.61
CA ALA A 40 31.67 -1.70 3.37
C ALA A 40 31.07 -0.54 2.55
N ASP A 41 29.75 -0.53 2.31
CA ASP A 41 29.05 0.61 1.70
C ASP A 41 27.56 0.65 2.07
N ALA A 42 27.28 0.67 3.38
CA ALA A 42 25.92 0.77 3.94
C ALA A 42 25.85 1.55 5.26
N ALA A 43 26.88 2.32 5.62
CA ALA A 43 26.90 3.16 6.81
C ALA A 43 27.94 4.29 6.70
N ASP A 44 27.57 5.39 6.05
CA ASP A 44 28.02 6.73 6.47
C ASP A 44 27.13 7.84 5.88
N GLY A 45 26.98 8.97 6.58
CA GLY A 45 26.05 10.02 6.10
C GLY A 45 25.57 11.07 7.10
N ALA A 46 26.28 11.36 8.19
CA ALA A 46 25.95 12.47 9.08
C ALA A 46 27.18 13.03 9.81
N ASP A 47 27.83 14.05 9.23
CA ASP A 47 28.80 14.88 9.94
C ASP A 47 28.60 16.37 9.63
N ALA A 48 28.39 17.17 10.67
CA ALA A 48 28.31 18.64 10.62
C ALA A 48 28.35 19.28 12.03
N ALA A 49 29.53 19.75 12.42
CA ALA A 49 29.81 20.79 13.44
C ALA A 49 29.59 20.48 14.95
N GLU A 50 30.71 20.42 15.68
CA GLU A 50 30.77 20.61 17.14
C GLU A 50 30.34 22.04 17.56
N GLY A 51 29.73 22.15 18.75
CA GLY A 51 29.65 23.38 19.55
C GLY A 51 29.82 23.04 21.03
N ARG A 52 30.76 23.67 21.75
CA ARG A 52 31.31 23.14 23.01
C ARG A 52 30.67 23.66 24.30
N ASN A 53 30.69 22.80 25.33
CA ASN A 53 30.54 23.06 26.78
C ASN A 53 29.18 23.62 27.26
N ALA A 54 28.53 23.06 28.28
CA ALA A 54 29.06 23.03 29.66
C ALA A 54 28.45 21.94 30.59
N ALA A 55 29.03 21.89 31.80
CA ALA A 55 28.86 20.96 32.93
C ALA A 55 27.48 20.34 33.26
N ARG A 56 27.53 19.08 33.73
CA ARG A 56 26.56 18.47 34.67
C ARG A 56 26.80 19.00 36.10
N PRO A 57 25.84 18.82 37.02
CA PRO A 57 26.02 17.76 38.03
C PRO A 57 24.82 16.79 38.13
N ALA A 58 24.99 15.74 38.93
CA ALA A 58 23.96 14.71 39.17
C ALA A 58 23.07 15.03 40.39
N ALA A 59 21.93 14.34 40.49
CA ALA A 59 21.06 14.36 41.67
C ALA A 59 20.79 12.93 42.15
N ALA A 60 20.95 12.68 43.45
CA ALA A 60 20.58 11.43 44.12
C ALA A 60 19.32 11.63 44.98
N ARG A 61 18.58 10.55 45.24
CA ARG A 61 17.52 10.51 46.28
C ARG A 61 18.16 10.38 47.68
N PRO A 62 17.43 10.75 48.73
CA PRO A 62 16.84 9.70 49.57
C PRO A 62 15.34 9.93 49.87
N THR A 63 14.83 9.42 51.00
CA THR A 63 13.46 8.92 51.18
C THR A 63 12.75 9.37 52.47
N ASP A 64 11.41 9.33 52.41
CA ASP A 64 10.41 9.12 53.49
C ASP A 64 10.26 10.09 54.68
N GLY A 65 8.98 10.29 55.07
CA GLY A 65 8.54 11.10 56.21
C GLY A 65 7.00 11.29 56.26
N ARG A 66 6.31 10.45 57.04
CA ARG A 66 4.87 10.48 57.41
C ARG A 66 4.76 10.44 58.95
N PRO A 67 3.58 10.50 59.61
CA PRO A 67 2.19 10.81 59.17
C PRO A 67 1.77 12.19 59.79
N THR A 68 0.53 12.60 60.12
CA THR A 68 -0.87 12.07 60.14
C THR A 68 -1.80 13.06 59.36
N ASP A 69 -3.12 13.27 59.51
CA ASP A 69 -4.19 12.76 60.41
C ASP A 69 -5.58 12.77 59.72
N ALA A 70 -6.68 12.52 60.45
CA ALA A 70 -8.01 12.22 59.87
C ALA A 70 -9.22 12.96 60.56
N PRO A 71 -10.48 12.43 60.69
CA PRO A 71 -11.64 13.10 60.08
C PRO A 71 -12.90 13.29 60.96
N ALA A 72 -13.93 14.00 60.45
CA ALA A 72 -15.33 13.90 60.95
C ALA A 72 -16.41 14.38 59.94
N ALA A 73 -17.65 13.93 60.16
CA ALA A 73 -18.93 14.37 59.57
C ALA A 73 -20.04 14.10 60.64
N PRO A 74 -21.38 14.14 60.41
CA PRO A 74 -22.20 14.61 59.27
C PRO A 74 -23.47 15.45 59.68
N ALA A 75 -24.43 15.60 58.74
CA ALA A 75 -25.91 15.56 58.90
C ALA A 75 -26.80 16.83 59.09
N ALA A 76 -27.84 16.89 58.23
CA ALA A 76 -29.27 17.21 58.47
C ALA A 76 -29.76 18.63 58.91
N ASP A 77 -31.02 19.06 58.70
CA ASP A 77 -32.08 18.82 57.68
C ASP A 77 -33.29 19.78 57.94
N ARG A 78 -34.14 20.09 56.93
CA ARG A 78 -35.53 20.70 57.02
C ARG A 78 -35.63 22.15 57.55
N ARG A 79 -36.68 22.98 57.27
CA ARG A 79 -37.98 22.96 56.53
C ARG A 79 -38.25 24.43 56.05
N GLY A 80 -39.13 24.77 55.09
CA GLY A 80 -40.00 24.00 54.17
C GLY A 80 -41.39 24.64 53.94
N ARG A 81 -42.12 24.18 52.88
CA ARG A 81 -43.55 24.49 52.51
C ARG A 81 -43.83 25.88 51.88
N ARG A 82 -44.89 26.11 51.07
CA ARG A 82 -46.18 25.38 50.90
C ARG A 82 -46.84 25.51 49.49
N ARG A 83 -47.24 24.37 48.90
CA ARG A 83 -48.46 24.04 48.08
C ARG A 83 -49.12 25.05 47.11
N ARG A 84 -49.47 24.55 45.91
CA ARG A 84 -50.84 24.06 45.57
C ARG A 84 -50.85 23.08 44.38
N GLU A 85 -51.92 22.29 44.23
CA GLU A 85 -52.12 21.25 43.21
C GLU A 85 -53.11 21.68 42.10
N VAL A 86 -53.05 21.03 40.92
CA VAL A 86 -54.20 20.48 40.12
C VAL A 86 -53.65 19.42 39.14
N LEU A 87 -54.48 18.43 38.78
CA LEU A 87 -54.21 17.30 37.86
C LEU A 87 -55.17 17.35 36.66
N VAL A 88 -54.75 16.99 35.43
CA VAL A 88 -55.55 16.15 34.48
C VAL A 88 -54.79 15.77 33.18
N LYS A 89 -54.98 14.49 32.83
CA LYS A 89 -54.72 13.69 31.61
C LYS A 89 -54.25 14.36 30.28
N ALA A 90 -53.06 13.95 29.85
CA ALA A 90 -52.72 13.22 28.62
C ALA A 90 -53.41 13.53 27.26
N VAL A 91 -52.56 13.87 26.26
CA VAL A 91 -52.63 13.36 24.87
C VAL A 91 -51.23 12.92 24.47
N VAL A 92 -51.09 11.74 23.83
CA VAL A 92 -49.82 11.23 23.26
C VAL A 92 -50.10 10.72 21.86
N PHE A 93 -49.46 11.31 20.84
CA PHE A 93 -49.35 10.73 19.50
C PHE A 93 -48.18 11.35 18.70
N CYS A 94 -47.89 10.81 17.52
CA CYS A 94 -46.91 11.33 16.54
C CYS A 94 -45.40 11.20 16.88
N ALA A 95 -44.97 10.03 17.38
CA ALA A 95 -43.55 9.65 17.44
C ALA A 95 -43.31 8.19 16.98
N ALA A 96 -44.07 7.70 15.99
CA ALA A 96 -44.14 6.27 15.64
C ALA A 96 -43.95 5.93 14.13
N THR A 97 -43.69 6.92 13.27
CA THR A 97 -43.66 6.74 11.81
C THR A 97 -42.28 6.49 11.20
N ALA A 98 -41.18 6.69 11.94
CA ALA A 98 -39.82 6.46 11.43
C ALA A 98 -39.34 5.00 11.59
N ALA A 99 -39.82 4.28 12.62
CA ALA A 99 -39.34 2.93 12.93
C ALA A 99 -40.08 1.80 12.17
N GLY A 100 -41.33 2.02 11.77
CA GLY A 100 -42.16 0.98 11.15
C GLY A 100 -41.67 0.52 9.77
N THR A 101 -41.14 1.44 8.96
CA THR A 101 -40.86 1.20 7.53
C THR A 101 -39.73 0.21 7.28
N MET A 102 -38.77 0.08 8.20
CA MET A 102 -37.68 -0.90 8.10
C MET A 102 -38.11 -2.34 8.44
N LEU A 103 -39.21 -2.53 9.18
CA LEU A 103 -39.68 -3.87 9.56
C LEU A 103 -40.49 -4.54 8.43
N VAL A 104 -41.14 -3.75 7.57
CA VAL A 104 -41.96 -4.23 6.43
C VAL A 104 -41.11 -4.97 5.38
N LEU A 105 -39.83 -4.63 5.23
CA LEU A 105 -38.92 -5.23 4.24
C LEU A 105 -38.50 -6.68 4.53
N ARG A 106 -38.99 -7.31 5.61
CA ARG A 106 -38.98 -8.77 5.80
C ARG A 106 -40.36 -9.42 5.91
N GLY A 107 -41.43 -8.63 5.95
CA GLY A 107 -42.80 -9.15 6.03
C GLY A 107 -43.31 -9.70 4.69
N ASN A 108 -43.12 -8.96 3.59
CA ASN A 108 -43.77 -9.29 2.32
C ASN A 108 -43.28 -10.61 1.71
N ALA A 109 -41.98 -10.92 1.83
CA ALA A 109 -41.43 -12.20 1.38
C ALA A 109 -41.92 -13.42 2.19
N ALA A 110 -42.51 -13.20 3.38
CA ALA A 110 -43.15 -14.25 4.17
C ALA A 110 -44.67 -14.32 3.92
N LEU A 111 -45.31 -13.22 3.49
CA LEU A 111 -46.75 -13.15 3.23
C LEU A 111 -47.16 -13.83 1.92
N ASP A 112 -46.35 -13.75 0.86
CA ASP A 112 -46.61 -14.50 -0.39
C ASP A 112 -46.64 -16.02 -0.14
N ALA A 113 -45.83 -16.52 0.80
CA ALA A 113 -45.83 -17.92 1.22
C ALA A 113 -47.04 -18.33 2.10
N VAL A 114 -47.81 -17.37 2.61
CA VAL A 114 -49.03 -17.60 3.41
C VAL A 114 -50.30 -17.42 2.56
N ALA A 115 -50.22 -16.69 1.45
CA ALA A 115 -51.37 -16.37 0.59
C ALA A 115 -51.91 -17.58 -0.21
N HIS A 116 -51.12 -18.63 -0.43
CA HIS A 116 -51.51 -19.80 -1.25
C HIS A 116 -51.19 -21.13 -0.52
N PRO A 117 -52.16 -21.70 0.22
CA PRO A 117 -52.01 -23.03 0.81
C PRO A 117 -52.13 -24.12 -0.27
N ALA A 118 -51.00 -24.46 -0.90
CA ALA A 118 -50.91 -25.65 -1.75
C ALA A 118 -51.15 -26.93 -0.92
N ALA A 119 -51.84 -27.91 -1.52
CA ALA A 119 -52.14 -29.18 -0.86
C ALA A 119 -50.85 -29.98 -0.55
N PRO A 120 -50.85 -30.84 0.50
CA PRO A 120 -49.64 -31.52 0.97
C PRO A 120 -49.26 -32.71 0.07
N ASP A 121 -48.63 -32.44 -1.06
CA ASP A 121 -47.90 -33.46 -1.82
C ASP A 121 -46.71 -33.96 -0.99
N GLY A 122 -46.71 -35.26 -0.66
CA GLY A 122 -45.76 -35.91 0.25
C GLY A 122 -44.35 -36.10 -0.29
N ARG A 123 -43.76 -35.06 -0.88
CA ARG A 123 -42.39 -35.08 -1.43
C ARG A 123 -41.40 -34.73 -0.33
N ALA A 124 -40.47 -35.63 -0.06
CA ALA A 124 -39.47 -35.44 0.99
C ALA A 124 -38.69 -34.14 0.79
N ILE A 125 -38.60 -33.33 1.85
CA ILE A 125 -37.79 -32.10 1.87
C ILE A 125 -36.33 -32.51 1.71
N ALA A 126 -35.75 -32.26 0.54
CA ALA A 126 -34.32 -32.39 0.34
C ALA A 126 -33.59 -31.48 1.35
N PRO A 127 -32.53 -31.94 2.03
CA PRO A 127 -31.81 -31.11 2.97
C PRO A 127 -31.32 -29.85 2.25
N ALA A 128 -31.60 -28.68 2.84
CA ALA A 128 -31.15 -27.41 2.29
C ALA A 128 -29.63 -27.48 2.07
N ALA A 129 -29.16 -27.05 0.89
CA ALA A 129 -27.73 -26.99 0.60
C ALA A 129 -27.03 -26.19 1.72
N PRO A 130 -25.89 -26.69 2.26
CA PRO A 130 -25.20 -25.98 3.32
C PRO A 130 -24.85 -24.58 2.82
N ALA A 131 -25.27 -23.55 3.57
CA ALA A 131 -25.01 -22.17 3.19
C ALA A 131 -23.50 -21.97 2.97
N ASP A 132 -23.12 -21.50 1.78
CA ASP A 132 -21.72 -21.40 1.37
C ASP A 132 -20.87 -20.72 2.44
N VAL A 133 -19.90 -21.45 2.99
CA VAL A 133 -18.94 -20.90 3.94
C VAL A 133 -18.25 -19.73 3.24
N PRO A 134 -18.37 -18.48 3.75
CA PRO A 134 -17.86 -17.32 3.03
C PRO A 134 -16.38 -17.48 2.72
N ASP A 135 -16.03 -17.40 1.44
CA ASP A 135 -14.64 -17.48 0.99
C ASP A 135 -13.79 -16.46 1.79
N PRO A 136 -12.84 -16.90 2.65
CA PRO A 136 -12.03 -15.99 3.46
C PRO A 136 -11.05 -15.18 2.60
N GLY A 137 -10.94 -15.48 1.31
CA GLY A 137 -9.88 -14.97 0.46
C GLY A 137 -8.57 -15.74 0.66
N ARG A 138 -7.76 -15.76 -0.38
CA ARG A 138 -6.45 -16.43 -0.44
C ARG A 138 -5.39 -15.37 -0.70
N VAL A 139 -4.43 -15.26 0.22
CA VAL A 139 -3.30 -14.35 0.11
C VAL A 139 -2.12 -15.10 -0.50
N LEU A 140 -1.61 -14.59 -1.60
CA LEU A 140 -0.31 -14.97 -2.15
C LEU A 140 0.61 -13.76 -2.07
N GLN A 141 1.88 -13.97 -1.74
CA GLN A 141 2.88 -12.91 -1.75
C GLN A 141 4.14 -13.38 -2.45
N VAL A 142 4.74 -12.50 -3.25
CA VAL A 142 5.97 -12.78 -4.00
C VAL A 142 7.00 -11.73 -3.61
N VAL A 143 8.19 -12.18 -3.22
CA VAL A 143 9.32 -11.35 -2.83
C VAL A 143 10.63 -11.88 -3.41
N ALA A 144 11.64 -11.02 -3.51
CA ALA A 144 12.95 -11.39 -4.01
C ALA A 144 13.69 -12.36 -3.07
N HIS A 145 13.79 -12.03 -1.78
CA HIS A 145 14.67 -12.69 -0.81
C HIS A 145 13.94 -13.28 0.40
N PRO A 146 14.54 -14.28 1.08
CA PRO A 146 14.04 -14.84 2.34
C PRO A 146 14.23 -13.87 3.53
N ASP A 147 13.44 -12.79 3.60
CA ASP A 147 13.31 -11.84 4.75
C ASP A 147 12.40 -10.66 4.40
N ASP A 148 12.37 -10.29 3.11
CA ASP A 148 11.61 -9.16 2.54
C ASP A 148 10.16 -9.05 3.01
N ASP A 149 9.46 -10.16 3.23
CA ASP A 149 8.09 -10.14 3.71
C ASP A 149 7.98 -9.94 5.24
N LEU A 150 8.98 -10.38 6.00
CA LEU A 150 9.14 -10.03 7.42
C LEU A 150 9.50 -8.56 7.60
N TYR A 151 10.30 -7.97 6.70
CA TYR A 151 10.69 -6.56 6.76
C TYR A 151 9.67 -5.59 6.15
N PHE A 152 9.01 -5.93 5.03
CA PHE A 152 8.24 -4.95 4.25
C PHE A 152 6.73 -5.26 4.16
N MET A 153 6.31 -6.51 4.37
CA MET A 153 4.88 -6.90 4.37
C MET A 153 4.31 -7.17 5.76
N ASN A 154 5.14 -7.26 6.80
CA ASN A 154 4.69 -7.40 8.18
C ASN A 154 4.37 -6.02 8.80
N PRO A 155 3.22 -5.86 9.51
CA PRO A 155 2.41 -6.92 10.10
C PRO A 155 1.21 -7.44 9.27
N ASP A 156 0.96 -6.95 8.05
CA ASP A 156 -0.13 -7.46 7.19
C ASP A 156 -0.01 -8.99 6.95
N LEU A 157 1.22 -9.51 6.85
CA LEU A 157 1.51 -10.95 6.88
C LEU A 157 1.07 -11.61 8.19
N ARG A 158 1.59 -11.19 9.36
CA ARG A 158 1.24 -11.73 10.69
C ARG A 158 -0.26 -11.79 10.92
N TYR A 159 -1.00 -10.74 10.55
CA TYR A 159 -2.46 -10.71 10.67
C TYR A 159 -3.17 -11.70 9.76
N SER A 160 -2.64 -11.93 8.54
CA SER A 160 -3.21 -12.91 7.61
C SER A 160 -3.09 -14.34 8.17
N LEU A 161 -1.94 -14.64 8.79
CA LEU A 161 -1.67 -15.92 9.46
C LEU A 161 -2.50 -16.12 10.74
N SER A 162 -2.67 -15.07 11.55
CA SER A 162 -3.42 -15.16 12.82
C SER A 162 -4.94 -15.16 12.65
N ALA A 163 -5.47 -14.48 11.63
CA ALA A 163 -6.88 -14.56 11.23
C ALA A 163 -7.22 -15.83 10.43
N GLY A 164 -6.24 -16.70 10.13
CA GLY A 164 -6.46 -18.02 9.54
C GLY A 164 -6.71 -18.02 8.03
N HIS A 165 -6.38 -16.94 7.33
CA HIS A 165 -6.39 -16.93 5.86
C HIS A 165 -5.36 -17.93 5.31
N PRO A 166 -5.63 -18.59 4.17
CA PRO A 166 -4.59 -19.23 3.39
C PRO A 166 -3.54 -18.20 2.97
N VAL A 167 -2.28 -18.50 3.27
CA VAL A 167 -1.10 -17.67 2.93
C VAL A 167 -0.11 -18.54 2.18
N THR A 168 0.37 -18.04 1.04
CA THR A 168 1.46 -18.68 0.28
C THR A 168 2.50 -17.65 -0.09
N SER A 169 3.75 -17.90 0.31
CA SER A 169 4.85 -16.95 0.13
C SER A 169 5.86 -17.54 -0.84
N VAL A 170 6.18 -16.77 -1.89
CA VAL A 170 7.00 -17.18 -3.01
C VAL A 170 8.28 -16.36 -3.01
N TYR A 171 9.40 -17.05 -2.83
CA TYR A 171 10.73 -16.44 -2.84
C TYR A 171 11.36 -16.68 -4.21
N LEU A 172 11.65 -15.60 -4.93
CA LEU A 172 12.19 -15.67 -6.29
C LEU A 172 13.62 -16.20 -6.28
N THR A 173 14.49 -15.59 -5.47
CA THR A 173 15.89 -15.98 -5.32
C THR A 173 16.09 -16.86 -4.10
N SER A 174 17.28 -17.47 -3.98
CA SER A 174 17.69 -18.19 -2.77
C SER A 174 18.20 -17.26 -1.66
N GLY A 175 18.35 -15.96 -1.92
CA GLY A 175 18.92 -15.00 -0.97
C GLY A 175 20.37 -15.28 -0.58
N GLU A 176 21.15 -15.89 -1.49
CA GLU A 176 22.44 -16.48 -1.14
C GLU A 176 23.60 -15.46 -1.06
N ALA A 177 23.35 -14.18 -1.38
CA ALA A 177 24.20 -13.01 -1.14
C ALA A 177 25.71 -13.22 -1.39
N ASP A 178 26.54 -12.96 -0.37
CA ASP A 178 27.98 -13.22 -0.32
C ASP A 178 28.34 -14.62 0.22
N GLY A 179 27.34 -15.44 0.59
CA GLY A 179 27.52 -16.75 1.21
C GLY A 179 28.01 -16.74 2.67
N ILE A 180 28.12 -15.58 3.34
CA ILE A 180 28.65 -15.52 4.71
C ILE A 180 27.52 -15.54 5.75
N ASN A 181 27.36 -16.65 6.48
CA ASN A 181 26.43 -16.75 7.61
C ASN A 181 27.09 -16.35 8.94
N ALA A 182 27.43 -15.07 9.11
CA ALA A 182 28.05 -14.58 10.35
C ALA A 182 27.78 -13.10 10.61
N GLY A 183 27.59 -12.76 11.89
CA GLY A 183 27.61 -11.38 12.38
C GLY A 183 29.01 -10.77 12.33
N ALA A 184 29.11 -9.46 12.54
CA ALA A 184 30.29 -8.62 12.33
C ALA A 184 31.57 -9.19 12.96
N ALA A 185 31.49 -9.68 14.20
CA ALA A 185 32.63 -10.25 14.92
C ALA A 185 33.21 -11.56 14.30
N GLY A 186 32.41 -12.28 13.51
CA GLY A 186 32.83 -13.50 12.80
C GLY A 186 32.99 -13.32 11.28
N ARG A 187 32.53 -12.21 10.71
CA ARG A 187 32.44 -12.04 9.24
C ARG A 187 33.79 -12.10 8.53
N SER A 188 34.87 -11.65 9.16
CA SER A 188 36.23 -11.64 8.58
C SER A 188 36.94 -13.01 8.61
N THR A 189 36.43 -13.98 9.36
CA THR A 189 37.01 -15.33 9.50
C THR A 189 36.11 -16.43 8.94
N ALA A 190 34.80 -16.16 8.80
CA ALA A 190 33.86 -17.02 8.12
C ALA A 190 34.20 -17.20 6.62
N ARG A 191 34.02 -18.42 6.11
CA ARG A 191 34.21 -18.73 4.68
C ARG A 191 32.87 -18.60 3.94
N PRO A 192 32.84 -17.99 2.73
CA PRO A 192 31.66 -17.99 1.88
C PRO A 192 31.18 -19.42 1.51
N ASP A 193 29.94 -19.74 1.86
CA ASP A 193 29.20 -20.90 1.39
C ASP A 193 27.76 -20.46 1.03
N LYS A 194 27.54 -20.25 -0.27
CA LYS A 194 26.25 -19.81 -0.82
C LYS A 194 25.12 -20.85 -0.56
N PRO A 195 25.27 -22.15 -0.90
CA PRO A 195 24.28 -23.18 -0.56
C PRO A 195 23.94 -23.28 0.93
N ALA A 196 24.92 -23.20 1.83
CA ALA A 196 24.67 -23.22 3.28
C ALA A 196 23.94 -21.96 3.74
N TYR A 197 24.41 -20.76 3.34
CA TYR A 197 23.74 -19.52 3.74
C TYR A 197 22.28 -19.47 3.28
N ALA A 198 21.98 -19.91 2.06
CA ALA A 198 20.60 -20.03 1.57
C ALA A 198 19.75 -20.97 2.44
N GLU A 199 20.26 -22.16 2.80
CA GLU A 199 19.55 -23.11 3.68
C GLU A 199 19.31 -22.53 5.07
N ALA A 200 20.27 -21.79 5.62
CA ALA A 200 20.15 -21.13 6.92
C ALA A 200 19.04 -20.06 6.92
N ARG A 201 19.01 -19.19 5.88
CA ARG A 201 17.93 -18.21 5.70
C ARG A 201 16.56 -18.88 5.56
N GLN A 202 16.46 -19.97 4.79
CA GLN A 202 15.21 -20.74 4.68
C GLN A 202 14.77 -21.33 6.03
N ASN A 203 15.70 -21.82 6.86
CA ASN A 203 15.38 -22.29 8.21
C ASN A 203 14.84 -21.15 9.10
N GLY A 204 15.47 -19.98 9.05
CA GLY A 204 15.00 -18.79 9.76
C GLY A 204 13.57 -18.39 9.36
N ILE A 205 13.24 -18.44 8.06
CA ILE A 205 11.87 -18.19 7.57
C ILE A 205 10.91 -19.28 8.05
N ARG A 206 11.27 -20.57 7.94
CA ARG A 206 10.45 -21.69 8.44
C ARG A 206 10.13 -21.52 9.93
N ALA A 207 11.10 -21.10 10.73
CA ALA A 207 10.95 -20.82 12.17
C ALA A 207 10.08 -19.58 12.44
N ALA A 208 10.32 -18.46 11.75
CA ALA A 208 9.56 -17.22 11.90
C ALA A 208 8.09 -17.37 11.47
N TYR A 209 7.81 -18.12 10.40
CA TYR A 209 6.45 -18.44 9.96
C TYR A 209 5.74 -19.39 10.91
N ALA A 210 6.44 -20.39 11.43
CA ALA A 210 5.92 -21.28 12.46
C ALA A 210 5.53 -20.48 13.71
N GLN A 211 6.42 -19.63 14.23
CA GLN A 211 6.15 -18.70 15.34
C GLN A 211 4.92 -17.80 15.08
N MET A 212 4.87 -17.08 13.95
CA MET A 212 3.74 -16.20 13.61
C MET A 212 2.40 -16.95 13.45
N ALA A 213 2.46 -18.21 13.00
CA ALA A 213 1.29 -19.05 12.84
C ALA A 213 0.88 -19.68 14.18
N THR A 214 1.62 -20.68 14.66
CA THR A 214 1.23 -21.55 15.77
C THR A 214 1.56 -20.97 17.15
N GLY A 215 2.45 -19.99 17.23
CA GLY A 215 3.10 -19.57 18.48
C GLY A 215 4.35 -20.40 18.82
N ASP A 216 4.70 -21.40 18.00
CA ASP A 216 5.83 -22.30 18.20
C ASP A 216 6.70 -22.32 16.93
N ARG A 217 7.96 -21.88 17.05
CA ARG A 217 8.94 -21.87 15.95
C ARG A 217 9.38 -23.26 15.49
N GLY A 218 9.22 -24.29 16.34
CA GLY A 218 9.58 -25.68 16.04
C GLY A 218 8.52 -26.45 15.26
N SER A 219 7.37 -25.85 14.98
CA SER A 219 6.25 -26.53 14.31
C SER A 219 6.65 -27.05 12.92
N ALA A 220 6.63 -28.37 12.76
CA ALA A 220 7.27 -29.06 11.66
C ALA A 220 6.70 -28.74 10.25
N TRP A 221 7.60 -28.73 9.27
CA TRP A 221 7.31 -28.49 7.85
C TRP A 221 7.51 -29.75 7.01
N ARG A 222 6.61 -30.00 6.07
CA ARG A 222 6.80 -31.01 5.01
C ARG A 222 7.41 -30.35 3.78
N ARG A 223 8.73 -30.48 3.64
CA ARG A 223 9.53 -30.06 2.47
C ARG A 223 9.32 -31.02 1.30
N THR A 224 9.09 -30.52 0.09
CA THR A 224 8.83 -31.33 -1.13
C THR A 224 9.38 -30.67 -2.40
N VAL A 225 9.62 -31.45 -3.45
CA VAL A 225 9.93 -30.91 -4.79
C VAL A 225 8.65 -30.84 -5.63
N VAL A 226 8.41 -29.71 -6.29
CA VAL A 226 7.37 -29.57 -7.32
C VAL A 226 7.98 -29.12 -8.66
N PRO A 227 7.47 -29.61 -9.81
CA PRO A 227 7.82 -29.04 -11.11
C PRO A 227 7.18 -27.64 -11.26
N THR A 228 7.82 -26.75 -12.00
CA THR A 228 7.26 -25.43 -12.34
C THR A 228 6.72 -25.40 -13.76
N ALA A 229 5.72 -24.55 -14.01
CA ALA A 229 5.20 -24.33 -15.36
C ALA A 229 6.20 -23.63 -16.31
N GLY A 230 7.34 -23.13 -15.80
CA GLY A 230 8.49 -22.74 -16.60
C GLY A 230 9.43 -23.88 -17.00
N GLY A 231 9.17 -25.13 -16.58
CA GLY A 231 9.99 -26.31 -16.91
C GLY A 231 11.19 -26.56 -15.98
N GLY A 232 11.24 -25.87 -14.83
CA GLY A 232 12.24 -26.08 -13.79
C GLY A 232 11.62 -26.76 -12.57
N ARG A 233 12.20 -26.50 -11.40
CA ARG A 233 11.74 -27.04 -10.11
C ARG A 233 11.59 -25.91 -9.08
N ALA A 234 10.79 -26.18 -8.06
CA ALA A 234 10.72 -25.39 -6.85
C ALA A 234 10.69 -26.33 -5.65
N GLU A 235 11.14 -25.84 -4.50
CA GLU A 235 10.88 -26.47 -3.21
C GLU A 235 9.58 -25.90 -2.65
N LEU A 236 8.73 -26.77 -2.12
CA LEU A 236 7.45 -26.43 -1.49
C LEU A 236 7.46 -26.97 -0.06
N ASP A 237 7.37 -26.05 0.90
CA ASP A 237 7.24 -26.37 2.32
C ASP A 237 5.79 -26.11 2.75
N VAL A 238 5.18 -27.11 3.39
CA VAL A 238 3.83 -27.02 3.95
C VAL A 238 3.90 -27.16 5.48
N LEU A 239 3.42 -26.16 6.21
CA LEU A 239 3.41 -26.17 7.69
C LEU A 239 2.41 -27.23 8.17
N LEU A 240 2.88 -28.30 8.82
CA LEU A 240 2.01 -29.43 9.16
C LEU A 240 0.91 -29.07 10.16
N ALA A 241 1.22 -28.17 11.10
CA ALA A 241 0.26 -27.67 12.08
C ALA A 241 -0.80 -26.72 11.47
N ARG A 242 -0.53 -26.10 10.32
CA ARG A 242 -1.49 -25.26 9.55
C ARG A 242 -1.26 -25.42 8.04
N PRO A 243 -1.77 -26.49 7.39
CA PRO A 243 -1.50 -26.80 5.97
C PRO A 243 -2.06 -25.80 4.93
N ARG A 244 -2.61 -24.66 5.38
CA ARG A 244 -2.99 -23.51 4.56
C ARG A 244 -1.87 -22.45 4.47
N VAL A 245 -0.76 -22.65 5.19
CA VAL A 245 0.47 -21.83 5.15
C VAL A 245 1.53 -22.59 4.36
N ASN A 246 2.04 -21.97 3.29
CA ASN A 246 2.98 -22.58 2.36
C ASN A 246 4.13 -21.64 2.03
N LEU A 247 5.34 -22.16 1.88
CA LEU A 247 6.51 -21.46 1.34
C LEU A 247 6.91 -22.11 0.02
N VAL A 248 7.24 -21.31 -0.99
CA VAL A 248 7.61 -21.75 -2.34
C VAL A 248 8.94 -21.11 -2.73
N TRP A 249 9.99 -21.91 -2.83
CA TRP A 249 11.34 -21.46 -3.16
C TRP A 249 11.62 -21.73 -4.65
N LEU A 250 11.65 -20.68 -5.47
CA LEU A 250 12.01 -20.79 -6.90
C LEU A 250 13.52 -20.91 -7.12
N GLN A 251 14.32 -20.58 -6.09
CA GLN A 251 15.76 -20.79 -5.99
C GLN A 251 16.60 -20.17 -7.12
N LEU A 252 16.20 -19.02 -7.68
CA LEU A 252 17.05 -18.29 -8.62
C LEU A 252 18.29 -17.72 -7.93
N ARG A 253 19.36 -17.52 -8.70
CA ARG A 253 20.54 -16.76 -8.30
C ARG A 253 20.16 -15.31 -7.96
N GLU A 254 20.60 -14.84 -6.80
CA GLU A 254 20.56 -13.44 -6.39
C GLU A 254 21.65 -12.60 -7.08
N ALA A 255 21.44 -11.29 -7.25
CA ALA A 255 22.51 -10.37 -7.67
C ALA A 255 23.74 -10.37 -6.73
N GLY A 256 23.57 -10.72 -5.45
CA GLY A 256 24.65 -10.69 -4.46
C GLY A 256 25.05 -9.29 -4.02
N HIS A 257 24.31 -8.24 -4.41
CA HIS A 257 24.61 -6.85 -4.11
C HIS A 257 23.42 -5.91 -4.42
N VAL A 258 23.17 -4.94 -3.53
CA VAL A 258 22.07 -3.95 -3.66
C VAL A 258 22.14 -3.09 -4.93
N TYR A 259 23.26 -2.37 -5.12
CA TYR A 259 23.39 -1.31 -6.16
C TYR A 259 24.37 -1.61 -7.32
N ALA A 260 25.32 -2.53 -7.15
CA ALA A 260 26.32 -2.82 -8.17
C ALA A 260 25.69 -3.51 -9.38
N ASP A 261 26.18 -3.24 -10.59
CA ASP A 261 25.66 -3.92 -11.77
C ASP A 261 26.08 -5.40 -11.80
N ARG A 262 25.08 -6.27 -11.91
CA ARG A 262 25.22 -7.73 -11.77
C ARG A 262 24.37 -8.40 -12.87
N PRO A 263 24.95 -8.76 -14.03
CA PRO A 263 24.19 -9.33 -15.15
C PRO A 263 23.46 -10.64 -14.78
N ASP A 264 24.07 -11.49 -13.96
CA ASP A 264 23.52 -12.77 -13.52
C ASP A 264 22.53 -12.60 -12.35
N SER A 265 21.42 -11.88 -12.59
CA SER A 265 20.40 -11.51 -11.61
C SER A 265 19.00 -11.36 -12.24
N LEU A 266 17.97 -11.03 -11.46
CA LEU A 266 16.65 -10.67 -12.01
C LEU A 266 16.71 -9.40 -12.88
N HIS A 267 17.61 -8.47 -12.56
CA HIS A 267 17.87 -7.26 -13.35
C HIS A 267 18.40 -7.59 -14.75
N GLY A 268 19.50 -8.34 -14.84
CA GLY A 268 20.07 -8.70 -16.14
C GLY A 268 19.20 -9.67 -16.95
N LEU A 269 18.41 -10.54 -16.28
CA LEU A 269 17.40 -11.37 -16.95
C LEU A 269 16.22 -10.54 -17.47
N TRP A 270 15.76 -9.55 -16.71
CA TRP A 270 14.73 -8.60 -17.16
C TRP A 270 15.19 -7.83 -18.39
N ASP A 271 16.45 -7.36 -18.38
CA ASP A 271 17.04 -6.60 -19.47
C ASP A 271 17.34 -7.43 -20.72
N GLY A 272 17.44 -8.76 -20.59
CA GLY A 272 17.96 -9.65 -21.62
C GLY A 272 19.49 -9.60 -21.75
N ARG A 273 20.19 -9.06 -20.75
CA ARG A 273 21.67 -9.05 -20.66
C ARG A 273 22.23 -10.45 -20.39
N VAL A 274 21.46 -11.29 -19.70
CA VAL A 274 21.63 -12.76 -19.71
C VAL A 274 20.39 -13.41 -20.34
N PRO A 275 20.55 -14.43 -21.21
CA PRO A 275 19.40 -15.09 -21.85
C PRO A 275 18.66 -16.05 -20.89
N ARG A 276 19.36 -16.50 -19.84
CA ARG A 276 18.87 -17.40 -18.79
C ARG A 276 19.54 -17.04 -17.46
N LEU A 277 18.82 -17.23 -16.36
CA LEU A 277 19.34 -17.14 -15.00
C LEU A 277 19.39 -18.54 -14.37
N GLU A 278 20.45 -18.85 -13.64
CA GLU A 278 20.67 -20.15 -13.00
C GLU A 278 19.96 -20.28 -11.65
N SER A 279 19.72 -21.53 -11.24
CA SER A 279 19.31 -21.86 -9.87
C SER A 279 20.49 -21.88 -8.90
N ALA A 280 20.38 -21.19 -7.76
CA ALA A 280 21.34 -21.26 -6.65
C ALA A 280 20.78 -22.17 -5.55
N LEU A 281 21.01 -23.49 -5.64
CA LEU A 281 20.35 -24.45 -4.74
C LEU A 281 20.86 -24.35 -3.28
N ALA A 282 19.92 -24.36 -2.33
CA ALA A 282 20.24 -24.45 -0.90
C ALA A 282 20.72 -25.87 -0.53
N SER A 283 21.66 -26.00 0.41
CA SER A 283 22.33 -27.28 0.71
C SER A 283 21.37 -28.38 1.19
N GLY A 284 20.40 -28.01 2.04
CA GLY A 284 19.35 -28.90 2.54
C GLY A 284 18.18 -29.11 1.58
N SER A 285 18.05 -28.34 0.51
CA SER A 285 16.90 -28.40 -0.42
C SER A 285 16.68 -29.81 -0.96
N PRO A 286 15.44 -30.32 -1.04
CA PRO A 286 15.15 -31.59 -1.69
C PRO A 286 15.30 -31.50 -3.22
N VAL A 287 15.45 -30.30 -3.79
CA VAL A 287 15.84 -30.12 -5.19
C VAL A 287 17.34 -30.39 -5.33
N LYS A 288 17.71 -31.53 -5.95
CA LYS A 288 19.11 -31.96 -6.09
C LYS A 288 19.70 -31.83 -7.51
N GLN A 289 18.99 -31.19 -8.44
CA GLN A 289 19.43 -30.98 -9.82
C GLN A 289 19.26 -29.51 -10.20
N PRO A 290 20.32 -28.82 -10.68
CA PRO A 290 20.23 -27.42 -11.05
C PRO A 290 19.39 -27.25 -12.32
N PHE A 291 18.86 -26.04 -12.50
CA PHE A 291 18.04 -25.65 -13.65
C PHE A 291 18.28 -24.17 -13.99
N THR A 292 17.68 -23.71 -15.08
CA THR A 292 17.77 -22.31 -15.52
C THR A 292 16.42 -21.83 -16.04
N TYR A 293 16.12 -20.54 -15.93
CA TYR A 293 14.94 -19.91 -16.52
C TYR A 293 15.33 -18.76 -17.47
N THR A 294 14.75 -18.73 -18.67
CA THR A 294 14.60 -17.48 -19.43
C THR A 294 13.61 -16.53 -18.75
N LYS A 295 13.56 -15.26 -19.17
CA LYS A 295 12.57 -14.27 -18.72
C LYS A 295 11.14 -14.84 -18.77
N ASP A 296 10.76 -15.45 -19.89
CA ASP A 296 9.43 -16.03 -20.09
C ASP A 296 9.16 -17.24 -19.19
N GLN A 297 10.18 -18.06 -18.89
CA GLN A 297 10.03 -19.21 -17.99
C GLN A 297 9.82 -18.78 -16.53
N VAL A 298 10.38 -17.65 -16.09
CA VAL A 298 10.05 -17.05 -14.78
C VAL A 298 8.58 -16.62 -14.76
N VAL A 299 8.10 -15.94 -15.82
CA VAL A 299 6.70 -15.53 -15.95
C VAL A 299 5.77 -16.75 -15.95
N ARG A 300 6.04 -17.78 -16.77
CA ARG A 300 5.25 -19.03 -16.77
C ARG A 300 5.25 -19.72 -15.42
N THR A 301 6.40 -19.74 -14.72
CA THR A 301 6.50 -20.30 -13.36
C THR A 301 5.57 -19.58 -12.40
N LEU A 302 5.61 -18.24 -12.35
CA LEU A 302 4.73 -17.45 -11.49
C LEU A 302 3.25 -17.60 -11.86
N VAL A 303 2.90 -17.65 -13.15
CA VAL A 303 1.53 -17.94 -13.62
C VAL A 303 1.05 -19.30 -13.11
N GLY A 304 1.88 -20.35 -13.20
CA GLY A 304 1.54 -21.68 -12.66
C GLY A 304 1.38 -21.72 -11.13
N VAL A 305 2.06 -20.83 -10.38
CA VAL A 305 1.83 -20.67 -8.94
C VAL A 305 0.51 -19.92 -8.68
N LEU A 306 0.19 -18.87 -9.46
CA LEU A 306 -1.10 -18.18 -9.39
C LEU A 306 -2.27 -19.14 -9.69
N GLU A 307 -2.16 -19.98 -10.73
CA GLU A 307 -3.11 -21.05 -11.05
C GLU A 307 -3.28 -22.04 -9.88
N ARG A 308 -2.18 -22.50 -9.29
CA ARG A 308 -2.19 -23.49 -8.20
C ARG A 308 -2.85 -22.99 -6.93
N TYR A 309 -2.64 -21.73 -6.56
CA TYR A 309 -3.09 -21.17 -5.28
C TYR A 309 -4.33 -20.27 -5.40
N ARG A 310 -4.76 -19.93 -6.63
CA ARG A 310 -5.97 -19.15 -6.97
C ARG A 310 -6.19 -17.94 -6.04
N PRO A 311 -5.19 -17.05 -5.88
CA PRO A 311 -5.27 -15.96 -4.92
C PRO A 311 -6.38 -14.97 -5.26
N THR A 312 -6.90 -14.31 -4.22
CA THR A 312 -7.77 -13.12 -4.32
C THR A 312 -7.02 -11.85 -3.90
N THR A 313 -5.92 -11.98 -3.17
CA THR A 313 -4.97 -10.89 -2.89
C THR A 313 -3.57 -11.35 -3.27
N VAL A 314 -2.87 -10.57 -4.09
CA VAL A 314 -1.45 -10.74 -4.42
C VAL A 314 -0.66 -9.58 -3.79
N ARG A 315 0.38 -9.88 -3.01
CA ARG A 315 1.32 -8.88 -2.49
C ARG A 315 2.65 -8.95 -3.23
N ALA A 316 3.28 -7.80 -3.45
CA ALA A 316 4.58 -7.67 -4.09
C ALA A 316 5.39 -6.51 -3.48
N GLN A 317 6.68 -6.45 -3.79
CA GLN A 317 7.52 -5.26 -3.58
C GLN A 317 7.14 -4.15 -4.59
N ASP A 318 7.82 -3.00 -4.53
CA ASP A 318 7.57 -1.86 -5.41
C ASP A 318 8.24 -2.04 -6.79
N PRO A 319 7.46 -2.09 -7.91
CA PRO A 319 8.01 -2.15 -9.27
C PRO A 319 8.49 -0.80 -9.82
N THR A 320 8.39 0.29 -9.04
CA THR A 320 8.80 1.66 -9.38
C THR A 320 9.34 2.44 -8.15
N PRO A 321 10.38 1.98 -7.43
CA PRO A 321 10.81 2.56 -6.14
C PRO A 321 11.54 3.92 -6.27
N GLY A 322 11.86 4.37 -7.48
CA GLY A 322 12.58 5.61 -7.71
C GLY A 322 14.11 5.49 -7.56
N ARG A 323 14.77 6.65 -7.52
CA ARG A 323 16.22 6.79 -7.34
C ARG A 323 16.55 7.78 -6.23
N LEU A 324 17.54 7.45 -5.42
CA LEU A 324 18.03 8.31 -4.33
C LEU A 324 18.58 9.64 -4.90
N PRO A 325 18.18 10.80 -4.33
CA PRO A 325 18.77 12.09 -4.67
C PRO A 325 20.29 12.11 -4.48
N GLY A 326 21.00 12.87 -5.32
CA GLY A 326 22.45 13.01 -5.28
C GLY A 326 23.22 11.81 -5.86
N THR A 327 22.88 10.58 -5.48
CA THR A 327 23.65 9.38 -5.89
C THR A 327 23.13 8.69 -7.15
N GLY A 328 21.83 8.81 -7.47
CA GLY A 328 21.22 8.13 -8.61
C GLY A 328 21.08 6.61 -8.47
N ARG A 329 21.54 6.02 -7.35
CA ARG A 329 21.27 4.62 -7.00
C ARG A 329 19.76 4.38 -6.88
N TYR A 330 19.30 3.16 -7.12
CA TYR A 330 17.91 2.78 -6.82
C TYR A 330 17.60 3.00 -5.34
N ALA A 331 16.37 3.38 -4.99
CA ALA A 331 15.96 3.58 -3.58
C ALA A 331 15.64 2.27 -2.84
N ASP A 332 15.77 1.13 -3.53
CA ASP A 332 15.52 -0.23 -3.03
C ASP A 332 16.48 -1.21 -3.72
N HIS A 333 16.55 -2.46 -3.26
CA HIS A 333 17.40 -3.49 -3.87
C HIS A 333 16.97 -3.82 -5.31
N GLN A 334 17.92 -4.02 -6.23
CA GLN A 334 17.61 -4.27 -7.64
C GLN A 334 16.69 -5.48 -7.87
N ASP A 335 16.93 -6.60 -7.18
CA ASP A 335 16.08 -7.79 -7.28
C ASP A 335 14.65 -7.59 -6.72
N HIS A 336 14.41 -6.67 -5.78
CA HIS A 336 13.05 -6.33 -5.30
C HIS A 336 12.22 -5.73 -6.44
N PHE A 337 12.82 -4.71 -7.05
CA PHE A 337 12.28 -3.90 -8.14
C PHE A 337 12.00 -4.76 -9.38
N TYR A 338 12.98 -5.52 -9.86
CA TYR A 338 12.79 -6.39 -11.02
C TYR A 338 11.93 -7.62 -10.70
N GLY A 339 12.00 -8.15 -9.47
CA GLY A 339 11.09 -9.18 -8.98
C GLY A 339 9.63 -8.75 -9.03
N ALA A 340 9.31 -7.55 -8.54
CA ALA A 340 7.98 -6.96 -8.64
C ALA A 340 7.52 -6.77 -10.10
N ARG A 341 8.43 -6.43 -11.02
CA ARG A 341 8.13 -6.35 -12.46
C ARG A 341 7.86 -7.72 -13.10
N PHE A 342 8.51 -8.80 -12.63
CA PHE A 342 8.12 -10.17 -12.99
C PHE A 342 6.72 -10.53 -12.46
N VAL A 343 6.33 -10.06 -11.28
CA VAL A 343 4.97 -10.22 -10.74
C VAL A 343 3.93 -9.46 -11.58
N GLN A 344 4.24 -8.25 -12.07
CA GLN A 344 3.37 -7.53 -13.01
C GLN A 344 3.17 -8.29 -14.32
N LEU A 345 4.23 -8.86 -14.92
CA LEU A 345 4.11 -9.72 -16.11
C LEU A 345 3.25 -10.96 -15.82
N ALA A 346 3.50 -11.63 -14.70
CA ALA A 346 2.80 -12.87 -14.33
C ALA A 346 1.32 -12.63 -14.01
N THR A 347 0.98 -11.56 -13.28
CA THR A 347 -0.41 -11.20 -12.98
C THR A 347 -1.16 -10.73 -14.23
N ALA A 348 -0.52 -9.99 -15.14
CA ALA A 348 -1.11 -9.63 -16.42
C ALA A 348 -1.37 -10.85 -17.34
N ALA A 349 -0.45 -11.82 -17.37
CA ALA A 349 -0.62 -13.07 -18.09
C ALA A 349 -1.73 -13.94 -17.47
N TYR A 350 -1.71 -14.16 -16.15
CA TYR A 350 -2.74 -14.91 -15.41
C TYR A 350 -4.13 -14.30 -15.57
N ALA A 351 -4.25 -12.96 -15.50
CA ALA A 351 -5.52 -12.27 -15.72
C ALA A 351 -6.13 -12.50 -17.12
N LYS A 352 -5.27 -12.63 -18.14
CA LYS A 352 -5.62 -12.75 -19.56
C LYS A 352 -5.82 -14.19 -20.03
N GLU A 353 -5.00 -15.12 -19.55
CA GLU A 353 -4.84 -16.47 -20.11
C GLU A 353 -5.59 -17.54 -19.31
N VAL A 354 -5.85 -17.29 -18.02
CA VAL A 354 -6.56 -18.22 -17.15
C VAL A 354 -7.98 -17.71 -16.93
N THR A 355 -8.96 -18.50 -17.37
CA THR A 355 -10.39 -18.14 -17.33
C THR A 355 -11.07 -18.66 -16.06
N ASP A 356 -10.82 -19.89 -15.65
CA ASP A 356 -11.30 -20.43 -14.37
C ASP A 356 -10.38 -19.98 -13.23
N ARG A 357 -10.69 -18.80 -12.69
CA ARG A 357 -9.99 -18.20 -11.53
C ARG A 357 -10.92 -17.22 -10.81
N PRO A 358 -10.69 -16.93 -9.52
CA PRO A 358 -11.29 -15.76 -8.89
C PRO A 358 -10.72 -14.46 -9.49
N HIS A 359 -11.42 -13.36 -9.26
CA HIS A 359 -10.81 -12.03 -9.37
C HIS A 359 -9.77 -11.83 -8.27
N PHE A 360 -8.74 -11.03 -8.55
CA PHE A 360 -7.70 -10.70 -7.57
C PHE A 360 -7.32 -9.22 -7.56
N ALA A 361 -7.01 -8.72 -6.37
CA ALA A 361 -6.39 -7.41 -6.16
C ALA A 361 -4.87 -7.56 -5.97
N VAL A 362 -4.11 -6.51 -6.29
CA VAL A 362 -2.67 -6.42 -6.04
C VAL A 362 -2.40 -5.35 -4.98
N GLN A 363 -1.40 -5.56 -4.12
CA GLN A 363 -0.86 -4.57 -3.20
C GLN A 363 0.67 -4.56 -3.25
N SER A 364 1.26 -3.44 -3.67
CA SER A 364 2.71 -3.23 -3.59
C SER A 364 3.13 -2.54 -2.29
N TYR A 365 4.29 -2.92 -1.79
CA TYR A 365 4.90 -2.45 -0.53
C TYR A 365 6.27 -1.81 -0.81
N LEU A 366 6.59 -0.69 -0.15
CA LEU A 366 7.93 -0.08 -0.22
C LEU A 366 8.95 -0.98 0.49
N GLY A 367 10.17 -1.11 -0.06
CA GLY A 367 11.29 -1.81 0.57
C GLY A 367 12.20 -0.90 1.41
N TYR A 368 13.50 -0.84 1.09
CA TYR A 368 14.54 -0.25 1.94
C TYR A 368 14.29 1.21 2.36
N PHE A 369 13.64 2.00 1.50
CA PHE A 369 13.36 3.43 1.78
C PHE A 369 12.49 3.67 3.04
N ASN A 370 11.81 2.65 3.58
CA ASN A 370 11.14 2.73 4.89
C ASN A 370 12.04 3.26 6.02
N GLY A 371 13.35 2.98 5.98
CA GLY A 371 14.29 3.46 7.00
C GLY A 371 14.47 4.98 7.03
N SER A 372 14.23 5.65 5.90
CA SER A 372 14.26 7.10 5.75
C SER A 372 12.92 7.79 6.05
N LEU A 373 11.87 7.02 6.36
CA LEU A 373 10.52 7.51 6.62
C LEU A 373 10.20 7.58 8.13
N PRO A 374 9.19 8.37 8.53
CA PRO A 374 8.62 8.32 9.87
C PRO A 374 8.03 6.94 10.20
N SER A 375 8.20 6.48 11.44
CA SER A 375 7.72 5.18 11.94
C SER A 375 6.20 5.05 11.77
N ALA A 376 5.73 4.17 10.88
CA ALA A 376 4.31 3.99 10.61
C ALA A 376 3.60 3.08 11.62
N LEU A 377 4.33 2.23 12.35
CA LEU A 377 3.82 1.36 13.40
C LEU A 377 3.86 2.05 14.78
N ASP A 378 3.10 1.53 15.73
CA ASP A 378 3.27 1.85 17.15
C ASP A 378 4.33 0.94 17.79
N PRO A 379 4.85 1.26 19.00
CA PRO A 379 5.91 0.47 19.64
C PRO A 379 5.55 -0.99 19.92
N GLU A 380 4.27 -1.32 20.16
CA GLU A 380 3.83 -2.70 20.38
C GLU A 380 3.87 -3.51 19.07
N GLU A 381 3.36 -2.94 17.97
CA GLU A 381 3.41 -3.56 16.64
C GLU A 381 4.84 -3.63 16.07
N ALA A 382 5.66 -2.61 16.31
CA ALA A 382 7.07 -2.62 15.94
C ALA A 382 7.86 -3.69 16.72
N ARG A 383 7.60 -3.85 18.03
CA ARG A 383 8.21 -4.93 18.82
C ARG A 383 7.70 -6.30 18.38
N ALA A 384 6.40 -6.48 18.16
CA ALA A 384 5.83 -7.75 17.67
C ALA A 384 6.30 -8.13 16.24
N LYS A 385 6.89 -7.18 15.50
CA LYS A 385 7.59 -7.41 14.22
C LYS A 385 9.07 -7.78 14.44
N LEU A 386 9.74 -7.12 15.39
CA LEU A 386 11.10 -7.45 15.82
C LEU A 386 11.18 -8.85 16.47
N ASP A 387 10.25 -9.18 17.38
CA ASP A 387 10.11 -10.48 18.07
C ASP A 387 10.03 -11.69 17.08
N VAL A 388 9.72 -11.45 15.79
CA VAL A 388 9.72 -12.44 14.70
C VAL A 388 11.03 -12.45 13.92
N LEU A 389 11.63 -11.28 13.70
CA LEU A 389 12.93 -11.12 13.05
C LEU A 389 14.09 -11.63 13.93
N ASP A 390 13.96 -11.55 15.25
CA ASP A 390 14.90 -12.14 16.21
C ASP A 390 14.97 -13.68 16.08
N THR A 391 13.85 -14.33 15.75
CA THR A 391 13.80 -15.77 15.41
C THR A 391 14.44 -16.04 14.04
N TYR A 392 14.11 -15.24 13.02
CA TYR A 392 14.73 -15.35 11.69
C TYR A 392 16.26 -15.17 11.74
N ALA A 393 16.73 -14.22 12.55
CA ALA A 393 18.13 -13.90 12.78
C ALA A 393 18.86 -14.91 13.69
N TRP A 394 18.14 -15.88 14.27
CA TRP A 394 18.69 -16.94 15.13
C TRP A 394 19.52 -16.40 16.31
N LEU A 395 19.06 -15.31 16.94
CA LEU A 395 19.80 -14.58 17.98
C LEU A 395 20.23 -15.47 19.17
N ASP A 396 19.38 -16.41 19.56
CA ASP A 396 19.63 -17.31 20.69
C ASP A 396 20.58 -18.46 20.37
N ARG A 397 20.91 -18.66 19.08
CA ARG A 397 21.79 -19.70 18.55
C ARG A 397 21.41 -21.13 18.97
N GLN A 398 20.16 -21.37 19.35
CA GLN A 398 19.67 -22.70 19.69
C GLN A 398 19.47 -23.52 18.42
N ASP A 399 20.14 -24.68 18.29
CA ASP A 399 19.79 -25.61 17.22
C ASP A 399 18.42 -26.23 17.49
N HIS A 400 17.43 -25.74 16.75
CA HIS A 400 16.04 -26.19 16.77
C HIS A 400 15.60 -26.75 15.41
N CYS A 401 16.56 -26.95 14.48
CA CYS A 401 16.30 -27.34 13.10
C CYS A 401 17.13 -28.54 12.62
N GLY A 402 18.22 -28.90 13.32
CA GLY A 402 19.10 -30.02 12.98
C GLY A 402 19.92 -29.80 11.71
N SER A 403 20.24 -28.55 11.36
CA SER A 403 20.91 -28.18 10.11
C SER A 403 22.34 -27.71 10.33
N GLU A 404 23.29 -28.35 9.65
CA GLU A 404 24.72 -27.95 9.66
C GLU A 404 24.95 -26.51 9.15
N ALA A 405 24.02 -25.98 8.35
CA ALA A 405 24.04 -24.59 7.88
C ALA A 405 23.63 -23.55 8.95
N GLY A 406 23.01 -24.01 10.04
CA GLY A 406 22.36 -23.17 11.05
C GLY A 406 20.85 -23.00 10.82
N CYS A 407 20.19 -22.41 11.82
CA CYS A 407 18.73 -22.28 11.87
C CYS A 407 18.20 -20.87 11.55
N GLY A 408 19.05 -19.97 11.06
CA GLY A 408 18.67 -18.62 10.64
C GLY A 408 19.85 -17.79 10.18
N ASP A 409 19.58 -16.52 9.92
CA ASP A 409 20.48 -15.57 9.26
C ASP A 409 21.32 -14.77 10.26
N LEU A 410 22.53 -15.25 10.53
CA LEU A 410 23.46 -14.57 11.44
C LEU A 410 24.00 -13.25 10.87
N LYS A 411 23.79 -12.93 9.59
CA LYS A 411 24.24 -11.65 9.01
C LYS A 411 23.41 -10.47 9.52
N VAL A 412 22.11 -10.69 9.82
CA VAL A 412 21.24 -9.67 10.42
C VAL A 412 21.25 -9.71 11.96
N ALA A 413 21.89 -10.69 12.60
CA ALA A 413 21.81 -10.90 14.04
C ALA A 413 22.35 -9.76 14.93
N ASP A 414 23.28 -8.94 14.44
CA ASP A 414 23.73 -7.75 15.19
C ASP A 414 22.73 -6.58 15.10
N HIS A 415 21.87 -6.58 14.08
CA HIS A 415 20.93 -5.49 13.76
C HIS A 415 19.58 -6.03 13.21
N PRO A 416 18.84 -6.88 13.94
CA PRO A 416 17.63 -7.56 13.45
C PRO A 416 16.50 -6.58 13.07
N ALA A 417 16.49 -5.37 13.63
CA ALA A 417 15.60 -4.27 13.25
C ALA A 417 15.81 -3.76 11.79
N GLY A 418 16.90 -4.16 11.13
CA GLY A 418 17.36 -3.60 9.87
C GLY A 418 17.70 -2.12 9.99
N ASN A 419 17.66 -1.37 8.88
CA ASN A 419 17.72 0.08 8.91
C ASN A 419 16.36 0.67 9.33
N ARG A 420 15.96 0.44 10.60
CA ARG A 420 14.66 0.83 11.17
C ARG A 420 13.44 0.27 10.42
N TRP A 421 13.58 -0.86 9.72
CA TRP A 421 12.49 -1.45 8.93
C TRP A 421 11.39 -2.07 9.82
N THR A 422 11.71 -2.43 11.06
CA THR A 422 10.73 -2.81 12.09
C THR A 422 9.79 -1.69 12.53
N ASP A 423 10.18 -0.42 12.39
CA ASP A 423 9.38 0.74 12.81
C ASP A 423 8.15 1.00 11.93
N SER A 424 8.08 0.38 10.74
CA SER A 424 7.28 0.91 9.64
C SER A 424 6.71 -0.17 8.72
N ILE A 425 5.69 0.24 7.97
CA ILE A 425 5.09 -0.48 6.84
C ILE A 425 4.42 0.59 5.95
N ASN A 426 4.74 0.59 4.66
CA ASN A 426 4.19 1.56 3.71
C ASN A 426 3.82 0.87 2.40
N TYR A 427 2.61 1.17 1.92
CA TYR A 427 2.16 0.77 0.59
C TYR A 427 2.74 1.71 -0.47
N ALA A 428 3.24 1.16 -1.57
CA ALA A 428 3.75 1.96 -2.70
C ALA A 428 2.61 2.73 -3.39
N ASP A 429 1.45 2.09 -3.54
CA ASP A 429 0.23 2.66 -4.11
C ASP A 429 -1.05 2.11 -3.45
N GLY A 430 -2.23 2.36 -4.06
CA GLY A 430 -3.52 1.97 -3.49
C GLY A 430 -3.97 2.77 -2.25
N THR A 431 -3.23 3.83 -1.90
CA THR A 431 -3.39 4.63 -0.66
C THR A 431 -4.46 5.73 -0.73
N GLY A 432 -4.93 6.11 -1.92
CA GLY A 432 -5.97 7.12 -2.10
C GLY A 432 -7.31 6.70 -1.51
N THR A 433 -8.03 7.63 -0.86
CA THR A 433 -9.31 7.40 -0.16
C THR A 433 -10.52 7.94 -0.93
N SER A 434 -10.33 8.36 -2.18
CA SER A 434 -11.29 9.04 -3.08
C SER A 434 -11.91 8.12 -4.13
N TRP A 435 -12.07 6.82 -3.83
CA TRP A 435 -12.51 5.80 -4.79
C TRP A 435 -13.98 5.36 -4.65
N LEU A 436 -14.66 5.76 -3.57
CA LEU A 436 -16.12 5.82 -3.47
C LEU A 436 -16.55 7.27 -3.71
N THR A 437 -17.56 7.49 -4.57
CA THR A 437 -18.08 8.84 -4.84
C THR A 437 -19.59 8.84 -5.07
N GLY A 438 -20.24 9.96 -4.73
CA GLY A 438 -21.69 10.16 -4.90
C GLY A 438 -22.04 10.92 -6.17
N ASP A 439 -23.08 10.46 -6.87
CA ASP A 439 -23.69 11.22 -7.97
C ASP A 439 -24.83 12.14 -7.49
N ARG A 440 -25.35 12.97 -8.40
CA ARG A 440 -26.39 13.98 -8.11
C ARG A 440 -27.77 13.40 -7.77
N GLY A 441 -28.02 12.13 -8.07
CA GLY A 441 -29.22 11.40 -7.65
C GLY A 441 -29.06 10.72 -6.29
N HIS A 442 -27.96 10.96 -5.58
CA HIS A 442 -27.52 10.22 -4.39
C HIS A 442 -27.18 8.74 -4.66
N GLY A 443 -26.92 8.38 -5.92
CA GLY A 443 -26.30 7.11 -6.27
C GLY A 443 -24.83 7.07 -5.85
N LEU A 444 -24.27 5.87 -5.72
CA LEU A 444 -22.88 5.65 -5.35
C LEU A 444 -22.14 4.86 -6.42
N TRP A 445 -20.90 5.29 -6.66
CA TRP A 445 -19.97 4.66 -7.59
C TRP A 445 -18.69 4.32 -6.84
N ALA A 446 -18.33 3.04 -6.83
CA ALA A 446 -17.11 2.53 -6.20
C ALA A 446 -16.17 1.97 -7.26
N PHE A 447 -14.88 2.30 -7.15
CA PHE A 447 -13.84 1.90 -8.09
C PHE A 447 -12.67 1.23 -7.37
N LYS A 448 -12.18 0.11 -7.90
CA LYS A 448 -10.90 -0.52 -7.49
C LYS A 448 -10.24 -1.14 -8.73
N VAL A 449 -9.01 -1.62 -8.61
CA VAL A 449 -8.44 -2.53 -9.62
C VAL A 449 -8.64 -3.97 -9.20
N LEU A 450 -9.15 -4.77 -10.13
CA LEU A 450 -9.17 -6.24 -10.10
C LEU A 450 -8.60 -6.72 -11.43
N ASP A 451 -7.77 -7.77 -11.40
CA ASP A 451 -7.23 -8.42 -12.61
C ASP A 451 -6.42 -7.46 -13.53
N GLY A 452 -5.88 -6.38 -12.98
CA GLY A 452 -5.22 -5.32 -13.76
C GLY A 452 -6.17 -4.43 -14.58
N GLN A 453 -7.48 -4.49 -14.32
CA GLN A 453 -8.53 -3.63 -14.89
C GLN A 453 -9.25 -2.86 -13.79
N VAL A 454 -9.83 -1.69 -14.10
CA VAL A 454 -10.68 -0.98 -13.12
C VAL A 454 -12.05 -1.67 -13.04
N ALA A 455 -12.35 -2.25 -11.88
CA ALA A 455 -13.65 -2.75 -11.49
C ALA A 455 -14.54 -1.60 -10.97
N VAL A 456 -15.80 -1.57 -11.42
CA VAL A 456 -16.82 -0.60 -11.01
C VAL A 456 -17.99 -1.31 -10.35
N TRP A 457 -18.44 -0.77 -9.23
CA TRP A 457 -19.73 -1.09 -8.63
C TRP A 457 -20.61 0.16 -8.56
N HIS A 458 -21.92 -0.02 -8.72
CA HIS A 458 -22.90 1.08 -8.73
C HIS A 458 -24.14 0.74 -7.91
N ARG A 459 -24.59 1.70 -7.09
CA ARG A 459 -25.90 1.73 -6.43
C ARG A 459 -26.70 2.92 -6.96
N PRO A 460 -27.81 2.74 -7.69
CA PRO A 460 -28.62 3.85 -8.17
C PRO A 460 -29.42 4.47 -7.03
N GLY A 461 -29.30 5.80 -6.86
CA GLY A 461 -30.00 6.54 -5.82
C GLY A 461 -29.65 6.11 -4.39
N LEU A 462 -30.45 6.57 -3.42
CA LEU A 462 -30.23 6.32 -1.99
C LEU A 462 -30.45 4.85 -1.57
N LEU A 463 -31.46 4.18 -2.15
CA LEU A 463 -31.97 2.88 -1.71
C LEU A 463 -31.90 1.77 -2.79
N GLY A 464 -31.25 2.01 -3.92
CA GLY A 464 -31.14 1.00 -4.98
C GLY A 464 -30.28 -0.20 -4.59
N ALA A 465 -30.41 -1.29 -5.36
CA ALA A 465 -29.53 -2.44 -5.22
C ALA A 465 -28.12 -2.13 -5.77
N TRP A 466 -27.08 -2.62 -5.09
CA TRP A 466 -25.72 -2.60 -5.62
C TRP A 466 -25.56 -3.58 -6.78
N THR A 467 -24.76 -3.17 -7.77
CA THR A 467 -24.42 -3.94 -8.98
C THR A 467 -22.91 -3.89 -9.21
N GLY A 468 -22.37 -4.89 -9.92
CA GLY A 468 -20.93 -5.04 -10.20
C GLY A 468 -20.27 -6.20 -9.44
N PRO A 469 -18.97 -6.48 -9.65
CA PRO A 469 -18.04 -5.66 -10.42
C PRO A 469 -18.29 -5.72 -11.93
N VAL A 470 -18.24 -4.57 -12.60
CA VAL A 470 -18.06 -4.48 -14.05
C VAL A 470 -16.61 -4.08 -14.31
N LEU A 471 -15.82 -4.93 -14.96
CA LEU A 471 -14.45 -4.60 -15.35
C LEU A 471 -14.48 -3.68 -16.59
N LEU A 472 -13.96 -2.47 -16.46
CA LEU A 472 -13.85 -1.54 -17.59
C LEU A 472 -12.78 -2.04 -18.59
N PRO A 473 -13.03 -1.99 -19.92
CA PRO A 473 -12.05 -2.43 -20.91
C PRO A 473 -10.74 -1.64 -20.83
N GLY A 474 -9.62 -2.35 -20.71
CA GLY A 474 -8.27 -1.76 -20.63
C GLY A 474 -7.47 -2.31 -19.44
N THR A 475 -6.35 -2.96 -19.74
CA THR A 475 -5.49 -3.67 -18.79
C THR A 475 -4.27 -2.85 -18.35
N GLY A 476 -3.50 -3.38 -17.40
CA GLY A 476 -2.27 -2.76 -16.88
C GLY A 476 -2.53 -1.64 -15.87
N MET A 477 -3.74 -1.56 -15.31
CA MET A 477 -4.11 -0.55 -14.30
C MET A 477 -3.44 -0.89 -12.98
N ASP A 478 -2.84 0.10 -12.32
CA ASP A 478 -2.23 -0.08 -11.00
C ASP A 478 -3.28 0.14 -9.88
N PRO A 479 -3.10 -0.43 -8.66
CA PRO A 479 -4.10 -0.40 -7.58
C PRO A 479 -4.72 0.94 -7.14
N GLY A 480 -4.16 2.09 -7.53
CA GLY A 480 -4.65 3.43 -7.19
C GLY A 480 -5.67 4.01 -8.19
N VAL A 481 -6.91 4.24 -7.73
CA VAL A 481 -7.96 4.95 -8.49
C VAL A 481 -8.49 6.14 -7.69
N SER A 482 -8.72 7.27 -8.35
CA SER A 482 -9.45 8.45 -7.85
C SER A 482 -10.71 8.66 -8.70
N ALA A 483 -11.85 8.91 -8.06
CA ALA A 483 -13.13 9.18 -8.73
C ALA A 483 -13.64 10.60 -8.39
N VAL A 484 -14.21 11.29 -9.38
CA VAL A 484 -14.78 12.64 -9.23
C VAL A 484 -16.10 12.78 -9.98
N THR A 485 -17.08 13.43 -9.36
CA THR A 485 -18.36 13.81 -9.98
C THR A 485 -18.20 15.14 -10.72
N LEU A 486 -18.51 15.16 -12.01
CA LEU A 486 -18.32 16.30 -12.90
C LEU A 486 -19.42 17.35 -12.78
N ALA A 487 -19.16 18.54 -13.33
CA ALA A 487 -20.11 19.65 -13.39
C ALA A 487 -21.40 19.36 -14.17
N ASP A 488 -21.43 18.32 -15.01
CA ASP A 488 -22.61 17.81 -15.71
C ASP A 488 -23.29 16.61 -15.01
N GLY A 489 -22.74 16.13 -13.90
CA GLY A 489 -23.27 15.00 -13.11
C GLY A 489 -22.75 13.63 -13.54
N ARG A 490 -21.88 13.53 -14.56
CA ARG A 490 -21.18 12.29 -14.90
C ARG A 490 -20.06 11.99 -13.91
N ILE A 491 -19.72 10.72 -13.72
CA ILE A 491 -18.53 10.32 -12.99
C ILE A 491 -17.32 10.25 -13.93
N ALA A 492 -16.15 10.68 -13.45
CA ALA A 492 -14.86 10.42 -14.08
C ALA A 492 -13.93 9.67 -13.14
N ALA A 493 -13.30 8.61 -13.63
CA ALA A 493 -12.32 7.81 -12.92
C ALA A 493 -10.92 8.07 -13.50
N PHE A 494 -9.93 8.20 -12.61
CA PHE A 494 -8.53 8.47 -12.93
C PHE A 494 -7.66 7.41 -12.24
N ALA A 495 -6.68 6.86 -12.96
CA ALA A 495 -5.78 5.83 -12.47
C ALA A 495 -4.37 6.03 -13.04
N THR A 496 -3.37 5.31 -12.53
CA THR A 496 -2.15 5.03 -13.32
C THR A 496 -2.28 3.70 -14.05
N ARG A 497 -1.62 3.63 -15.21
CA ARG A 497 -1.47 2.43 -16.03
C ARG A 497 0.00 2.17 -16.31
N THR A 498 0.47 0.97 -16.00
CA THR A 498 1.78 0.46 -16.38
C THR A 498 1.68 -0.32 -17.70
N THR A 499 2.45 0.10 -18.69
CA THR A 499 2.77 -0.68 -19.89
C THR A 499 4.08 -1.42 -19.66
N LEU A 500 4.16 -2.71 -20.01
CA LEU A 500 5.36 -3.54 -19.79
C LEU A 500 6.16 -3.77 -21.08
N GLY A 501 5.46 -4.03 -22.19
CA GLY A 501 6.03 -4.20 -23.53
C GLY A 501 7.00 -5.39 -23.71
N PRO A 502 7.56 -5.57 -24.93
CA PRO A 502 8.52 -6.63 -25.21
C PRO A 502 9.97 -6.28 -24.79
N ARG A 503 10.38 -5.01 -24.83
CA ARG A 503 11.75 -4.57 -24.48
C ARG A 503 11.75 -3.89 -23.10
N PRO A 504 12.88 -3.85 -22.38
CA PRO A 504 12.96 -3.18 -21.08
C PRO A 504 12.57 -1.70 -21.14
N ALA A 505 12.98 -1.01 -22.22
CA ALA A 505 12.65 0.40 -22.47
C ALA A 505 11.18 0.65 -22.89
N ASP A 506 10.37 -0.40 -23.07
CA ASP A 506 8.92 -0.27 -23.28
C ASP A 506 8.14 -0.26 -21.95
N TYR A 507 8.81 -0.48 -20.80
CA TYR A 507 8.22 -0.25 -19.49
C TYR A 507 7.90 1.23 -19.32
N ARG A 508 6.64 1.56 -19.02
CA ARG A 508 6.20 2.96 -18.84
C ARG A 508 4.93 3.06 -18.01
N ARG A 509 4.97 3.84 -16.93
CA ARG A 509 3.80 4.24 -16.14
C ARG A 509 3.24 5.57 -16.67
N GLU A 510 1.93 5.67 -16.83
CA GLU A 510 1.23 6.89 -17.23
C GLU A 510 -0.10 7.09 -16.49
N VAL A 511 -0.54 8.34 -16.35
CA VAL A 511 -1.88 8.67 -15.83
C VAL A 511 -2.91 8.51 -16.95
N VAL A 512 -4.04 7.87 -16.64
CA VAL A 512 -5.17 7.65 -17.55
C VAL A 512 -6.48 8.09 -16.91
N HIS A 513 -7.46 8.46 -17.74
CA HIS A 513 -8.81 8.77 -17.26
C HIS A 513 -9.91 8.22 -18.18
N ALA A 514 -11.04 7.86 -17.58
CA ALA A 514 -12.27 7.46 -18.25
C ALA A 514 -13.44 8.29 -17.69
N VAL A 515 -14.43 8.59 -18.53
CA VAL A 515 -15.61 9.39 -18.15
C VAL A 515 -16.86 8.59 -18.50
N GLN A 516 -17.87 8.63 -17.64
CA GLN A 516 -19.19 8.04 -17.85
C GLN A 516 -19.80 8.55 -19.17
N GLN A 517 -20.60 7.74 -19.85
CA GLN A 517 -21.19 8.14 -21.14
C GLN A 517 -22.31 9.19 -20.94
N ALA A 518 -23.16 9.02 -19.93
CA ALA A 518 -24.15 9.98 -19.46
C ALA A 518 -24.34 9.82 -17.93
N PRO A 519 -24.87 10.83 -17.20
CA PRO A 519 -25.09 10.71 -15.76
C PRO A 519 -25.92 9.46 -15.41
N GLY A 520 -25.50 8.71 -14.39
CA GLY A 520 -26.16 7.46 -13.97
C GLY A 520 -25.97 6.25 -14.89
N ALA A 521 -25.41 6.41 -16.11
CA ALA A 521 -25.23 5.31 -17.04
C ALA A 521 -24.11 4.35 -16.58
N ALA A 522 -24.36 3.04 -16.61
CA ALA A 522 -23.37 2.01 -16.24
C ALA A 522 -22.17 1.89 -17.20
N ARG A 523 -22.14 2.66 -18.30
CA ARG A 523 -21.09 2.61 -19.33
C ARG A 523 -20.16 3.82 -19.23
N PHE A 524 -18.86 3.57 -19.37
CA PHE A 524 -17.81 4.59 -19.48
C PHE A 524 -17.26 4.64 -20.91
N GLY A 525 -16.64 5.76 -21.28
CA GLY A 525 -15.81 5.87 -22.48
C GLY A 525 -14.45 5.17 -22.31
N ALA A 526 -13.75 4.93 -23.42
CA ALA A 526 -12.41 4.35 -23.41
C ALA A 526 -11.40 5.23 -22.65
N TRP A 527 -10.42 4.58 -22.01
CA TRP A 527 -9.33 5.25 -21.27
C TRP A 527 -8.50 6.16 -22.18
N ARG A 528 -8.44 7.44 -21.81
CA ARG A 528 -7.60 8.45 -22.45
C ARG A 528 -6.34 8.68 -21.62
N SER A 529 -5.19 8.67 -22.28
CA SER A 529 -3.90 8.95 -21.62
C SER A 529 -3.75 10.44 -21.35
N LEU A 530 -3.36 10.77 -20.11
CA LEU A 530 -2.79 12.05 -19.72
C LEU A 530 -1.24 12.00 -19.71
N GLY A 531 -0.65 10.92 -20.23
CA GLY A 531 0.79 10.70 -20.26
C GLY A 531 1.41 10.65 -18.86
N THR A 532 2.70 10.95 -18.79
CA THR A 532 3.48 11.01 -17.54
C THR A 532 4.37 12.26 -17.57
N PRO A 533 4.74 12.82 -16.40
CA PRO A 533 5.81 13.82 -16.31
C PRO A 533 7.23 13.25 -16.54
N GLU A 534 7.41 11.93 -16.52
CA GLU A 534 8.69 11.26 -16.74
C GLU A 534 9.01 11.10 -18.24
N ALA A 535 10.29 11.10 -18.59
CA ALA A 535 10.77 10.94 -19.96
C ALA A 535 10.93 9.46 -20.34
N ALA A 536 11.78 8.72 -19.63
CA ALA A 536 11.98 7.28 -19.81
C ALA A 536 12.13 6.54 -18.47
N ASP A 537 11.91 5.22 -18.50
CA ASP A 537 12.04 4.37 -17.30
C ASP A 537 13.45 4.33 -16.73
N ALA A 538 14.48 4.33 -17.59
CA ALA A 538 15.88 4.33 -17.16
C ALA A 538 16.22 5.52 -16.25
N ASP A 539 15.60 6.69 -16.50
CA ASP A 539 15.85 7.92 -15.75
C ASP A 539 15.42 7.80 -14.29
N ARG A 540 14.18 7.32 -14.05
CA ARG A 540 13.47 7.44 -12.76
C ARG A 540 12.60 6.23 -12.39
N THR A 541 12.80 5.07 -13.01
CA THR A 541 12.04 3.82 -12.80
C THR A 541 10.52 3.95 -13.02
N SER A 542 10.10 4.96 -13.80
CA SER A 542 8.68 5.35 -13.96
C SER A 542 7.94 5.64 -12.65
N ASP A 543 8.67 6.07 -11.61
CA ASP A 543 8.11 6.39 -10.30
C ASP A 543 7.23 7.65 -10.35
N ILE A 544 5.94 7.45 -10.57
CA ILE A 544 4.90 8.47 -10.42
C ILE A 544 3.82 7.96 -9.47
N SER A 545 3.30 8.85 -8.62
CA SER A 545 2.19 8.48 -7.74
C SER A 545 0.89 8.25 -8.51
N ALA A 546 -0.09 7.64 -7.83
CA ALA A 546 -1.48 7.71 -8.27
C ALA A 546 -1.95 9.18 -8.40
N PRO A 547 -2.94 9.49 -9.26
CA PRO A 547 -3.37 10.86 -9.50
C PRO A 547 -4.31 11.38 -8.41
N ALA A 548 -3.94 12.50 -7.79
CA ALA A 548 -4.83 13.28 -6.94
C ALA A 548 -5.67 14.23 -7.81
N VAL A 549 -7.00 14.12 -7.77
CA VAL A 549 -7.90 14.81 -8.71
C VAL A 549 -9.02 15.53 -7.98
N ALA A 550 -9.24 16.80 -8.32
CA ALA A 550 -10.39 17.59 -7.89
C ALA A 550 -10.76 18.65 -8.93
N ALA A 551 -12.02 19.10 -8.90
CA ALA A 551 -12.41 20.36 -9.53
C ALA A 551 -11.87 21.57 -8.74
N ASP A 552 -12.06 22.78 -9.27
CA ASP A 552 -12.05 24.02 -8.46
C ASP A 552 -13.38 24.75 -8.63
N GLY A 553 -13.54 25.92 -8.00
CA GLY A 553 -14.75 26.74 -8.09
C GLY A 553 -15.13 27.19 -9.51
N THR A 554 -14.27 26.97 -10.52
CA THR A 554 -14.59 27.18 -11.95
C THR A 554 -15.01 25.89 -12.66
N GLY A 555 -15.19 24.78 -11.93
CA GLY A 555 -15.59 23.47 -12.45
C GLY A 555 -14.48 22.70 -13.19
N ARG A 556 -13.33 23.33 -13.47
CA ARG A 556 -12.22 22.71 -14.20
C ARG A 556 -11.44 21.74 -13.34
N LEU A 557 -11.16 20.56 -13.88
CA LEU A 557 -10.35 19.54 -13.21
C LEU A 557 -8.86 19.91 -13.22
N ALA A 558 -8.13 19.30 -12.29
CA ALA A 558 -6.68 19.15 -12.38
C ALA A 558 -6.30 17.79 -11.76
N ALA A 559 -5.29 17.15 -12.34
CA ALA A 559 -4.69 15.92 -11.83
C ALA A 559 -3.26 16.20 -11.40
N TYR A 560 -2.89 15.81 -10.18
CA TYR A 560 -1.56 16.01 -9.62
C TYR A 560 -0.91 14.68 -9.27
N VAL A 561 0.40 14.60 -9.49
CA VAL A 561 1.23 13.46 -9.09
C VAL A 561 2.53 13.97 -8.46
N ARG A 562 3.08 13.16 -7.56
CA ARG A 562 4.52 13.20 -7.26
C ARG A 562 5.28 12.59 -8.44
N ASP A 563 6.38 13.21 -8.85
CA ASP A 563 7.31 12.68 -9.86
C ASP A 563 8.49 11.92 -9.21
N GLY A 564 9.29 11.22 -10.02
CA GLY A 564 10.44 10.44 -9.57
C GLY A 564 11.64 11.28 -9.14
N ALA A 565 11.50 12.61 -9.21
CA ALA A 565 12.39 13.58 -8.58
C ALA A 565 11.86 14.06 -7.21
N SER A 566 10.82 13.41 -6.67
CA SER A 566 10.15 13.73 -5.40
C SER A 566 9.61 15.17 -5.36
N THR A 567 9.01 15.63 -6.47
CA THR A 567 8.41 16.97 -6.61
C THR A 567 6.98 16.92 -7.16
N LEU A 568 6.20 18.00 -6.98
CA LEU A 568 4.82 18.06 -7.45
C LEU A 568 4.74 18.43 -8.93
N ARG A 569 4.05 17.58 -9.69
CA ARG A 569 3.61 17.84 -11.06
C ARG A 569 2.11 17.90 -11.12
N GLY A 570 1.57 18.68 -12.04
CA GLY A 570 0.14 18.72 -12.29
C GLY A 570 -0.21 18.99 -13.73
N ARG A 571 -1.38 18.49 -14.14
CA ARG A 571 -1.96 18.69 -15.47
C ARG A 571 -3.36 19.28 -15.25
N VAL A 572 -3.58 20.50 -15.74
CA VAL A 572 -4.82 21.25 -15.50
C VAL A 572 -5.71 21.23 -16.74
N GLN A 573 -7.02 21.18 -16.56
CA GLN A 573 -7.99 21.24 -17.64
C GLN A 573 -8.16 22.70 -18.13
N ARG A 574 -8.19 22.88 -19.45
CA ARG A 574 -8.50 24.15 -20.13
C ARG A 574 -10.02 24.36 -20.22
N ALA A 575 -10.43 25.56 -20.61
CA ALA A 575 -11.84 25.92 -20.78
C ALA A 575 -12.54 25.17 -21.93
N ASP A 576 -11.78 24.63 -22.89
CA ASP A 576 -12.25 23.76 -23.98
C ASP A 576 -12.51 22.30 -23.53
N GLY A 577 -12.28 21.98 -22.24
CA GLY A 577 -12.38 20.63 -21.68
C GLY A 577 -11.16 19.74 -21.95
N GLY A 578 -10.20 20.16 -22.77
CA GLY A 578 -8.92 19.52 -23.01
C GLY A 578 -7.91 19.76 -21.88
N TRP A 579 -6.75 19.11 -21.95
CA TRP A 579 -5.74 19.14 -20.88
C TRP A 579 -4.46 19.90 -21.28
N GLY A 580 -3.93 20.71 -20.36
CA GLY A 580 -2.63 21.38 -20.45
C GLY A 580 -1.44 20.43 -20.58
N PRO A 581 -0.19 20.91 -20.60
CA PRO A 581 1.00 20.06 -20.40
C PRO A 581 1.11 19.60 -18.94
N TRP A 582 2.10 18.75 -18.63
CA TRP A 582 2.52 18.51 -17.25
C TRP A 582 3.40 19.69 -16.77
N GLU A 583 2.87 20.49 -15.86
CA GLU A 583 3.58 21.61 -15.23
C GLU A 583 4.32 21.16 -13.97
N ARG A 584 5.38 21.89 -13.59
CA ARG A 584 6.16 21.67 -12.37
C ARG A 584 5.79 22.72 -11.32
N TYR A 585 5.25 22.28 -10.20
CA TYR A 585 4.89 23.14 -9.05
C TYR A 585 5.93 23.08 -7.93
N GLY A 586 6.99 22.29 -8.10
CA GLY A 586 8.14 22.27 -7.19
C GLY A 586 7.88 21.47 -5.91
N GLY A 587 8.37 21.97 -4.78
CA GLY A 587 8.59 21.14 -3.60
C GLY A 587 9.78 20.20 -3.78
N SER A 588 10.04 19.38 -2.77
CA SER A 588 11.17 18.46 -2.67
C SER A 588 10.87 17.43 -1.58
N ASP A 589 11.50 16.25 -1.65
CA ASP A 589 11.30 15.17 -0.65
C ASP A 589 9.82 14.76 -0.53
N LEU A 590 9.03 14.91 -1.60
CA LEU A 590 7.63 14.47 -1.59
C LEU A 590 7.55 12.94 -1.69
N HIS A 591 6.70 12.33 -0.86
CA HIS A 591 6.51 10.88 -0.76
C HIS A 591 5.02 10.50 -0.78
N GLY A 592 4.73 9.28 -1.24
CA GLY A 592 3.37 8.76 -1.35
C GLY A 592 2.55 9.38 -2.50
N THR A 593 1.24 9.46 -2.33
CA THR A 593 0.30 10.12 -3.26
C THR A 593 -0.16 11.46 -2.64
N PRO A 594 -0.11 12.59 -3.37
CA PRO A 594 -0.65 13.85 -2.87
C PRO A 594 -2.17 13.79 -2.67
N VAL A 595 -2.74 14.76 -1.97
CA VAL A 595 -4.20 14.95 -1.89
C VAL A 595 -4.58 16.35 -2.33
N THR A 596 -5.81 16.52 -2.83
CA THR A 596 -6.32 17.82 -3.26
C THR A 596 -7.80 17.94 -2.93
N ALA A 597 -8.20 19.13 -2.51
CA ALA A 597 -9.58 19.50 -2.19
C ALA A 597 -9.78 21.00 -2.49
N THR A 598 -11.02 21.46 -2.45
CA THR A 598 -11.41 22.84 -2.72
C THR A 598 -11.97 23.47 -1.44
N ASP A 599 -11.56 24.70 -1.12
CA ASP A 599 -12.14 25.44 0.01
C ASP A 599 -13.49 26.08 -0.33
N ALA A 600 -14.17 26.64 0.68
CA ALA A 600 -15.47 27.30 0.52
C ALA A 600 -15.42 28.57 -0.37
N ALA A 601 -14.23 29.12 -0.63
CA ALA A 601 -14.03 30.22 -1.57
C ALA A 601 -13.79 29.72 -3.01
N GLY A 602 -13.87 28.40 -3.26
CA GLY A 602 -13.68 27.79 -4.58
C GLY A 602 -12.21 27.62 -4.98
N ARG A 603 -11.26 27.79 -4.05
CA ARG A 603 -9.82 27.68 -4.33
C ARG A 603 -9.35 26.25 -4.07
N ARG A 604 -8.67 25.65 -5.05
CA ARG A 604 -8.04 24.34 -4.89
C ARG A 604 -6.79 24.46 -4.02
N MET A 605 -6.67 23.57 -3.04
CA MET A 605 -5.43 23.27 -2.32
C MET A 605 -4.90 21.90 -2.76
N VAL A 606 -3.59 21.74 -2.77
CA VAL A 606 -2.90 20.43 -2.95
C VAL A 606 -1.93 20.28 -1.79
N LEU A 607 -1.90 19.11 -1.15
CA LEU A 607 -1.03 18.79 -0.01
C LEU A 607 -0.25 17.50 -0.31
N ALA A 608 1.00 17.43 0.12
CA ALA A 608 1.86 16.26 -0.02
C ALA A 608 2.76 16.09 1.21
N THR A 609 3.00 14.84 1.61
CA THR A 609 3.92 14.49 2.69
C THR A 609 5.37 14.52 2.27
N THR A 610 6.24 14.87 3.22
CA THR A 610 7.68 14.64 3.13
C THR A 610 8.16 13.70 4.25
N SER A 611 9.45 13.39 4.30
CA SER A 611 10.04 12.64 5.42
C SER A 611 9.90 13.37 6.78
N LYS A 612 9.56 14.67 6.78
CA LYS A 612 9.62 15.55 7.96
C LYS A 612 8.36 16.39 8.23
N THR A 613 7.50 16.63 7.25
CA THR A 613 6.35 17.57 7.36
C THR A 613 5.29 17.32 6.28
N VAL A 614 4.30 18.21 6.17
CA VAL A 614 3.40 18.33 5.02
C VAL A 614 3.71 19.64 4.29
N THR A 615 3.95 19.56 2.99
CA THR A 615 4.06 20.72 2.09
C THR A 615 2.73 20.94 1.38
N GLY A 616 2.38 22.19 1.11
CA GLY A 616 1.12 22.54 0.45
C GLY A 616 1.24 23.62 -0.61
N TRP A 617 0.26 23.63 -1.51
CA TRP A 617 0.07 24.62 -2.57
C TRP A 617 -1.39 25.06 -2.55
N THR A 618 -1.68 26.30 -2.95
CA THR A 618 -3.06 26.80 -3.05
C THR A 618 -3.22 27.74 -4.24
N GLN A 619 -4.41 27.80 -4.82
CA GLN A 619 -4.77 28.86 -5.77
C GLN A 619 -4.99 30.19 -5.02
N PRO A 620 -4.44 31.33 -5.47
CA PRO A 620 -4.73 32.63 -4.85
C PRO A 620 -6.20 33.03 -5.00
N ARG A 621 -6.85 32.61 -6.09
CA ARG A 621 -8.29 32.75 -6.39
C ARG A 621 -8.77 31.56 -7.23
N PRO A 622 -10.08 31.26 -7.29
CA PRO A 622 -10.60 30.17 -8.12
C PRO A 622 -10.09 30.24 -9.56
N GLY A 623 -9.67 29.08 -10.08
CA GLY A 623 -9.23 28.92 -11.46
C GLY A 623 -7.90 29.58 -11.82
N ALA A 624 -7.17 30.17 -10.88
CA ALA A 624 -5.77 30.56 -11.10
C ALA A 624 -4.85 29.32 -11.10
N PRO A 625 -3.61 29.42 -11.60
CA PRO A 625 -2.56 28.45 -11.30
C PRO A 625 -2.34 28.32 -9.78
N LEU A 626 -1.73 27.23 -9.33
CA LEU A 626 -1.25 27.12 -7.96
C LEU A 626 -0.12 28.13 -7.70
N GLY A 627 -0.09 28.68 -6.49
CA GLY A 627 1.09 29.38 -5.97
C GLY A 627 2.27 28.45 -5.69
N PRO A 628 3.40 28.98 -5.21
CA PRO A 628 4.59 28.19 -4.88
C PRO A 628 4.36 27.24 -3.69
N ALA A 629 5.22 26.22 -3.59
CA ALA A 629 5.26 25.31 -2.45
C ALA A 629 5.42 26.08 -1.13
N THR A 630 4.54 25.80 -0.18
CA THR A 630 4.44 26.48 1.13
C THR A 630 4.56 25.43 2.24
N ALA A 631 5.40 25.70 3.25
CA ALA A 631 5.47 24.88 4.45
C ALA A 631 4.20 25.07 5.30
N THR A 632 3.51 23.99 5.66
CA THR A 632 2.23 24.09 6.41
C THR A 632 2.42 24.33 7.91
N GLY A 633 3.61 24.02 8.45
CA GLY A 633 3.87 23.98 9.90
C GLY A 633 3.41 22.69 10.58
N LEU A 634 2.83 21.73 9.84
CA LEU A 634 2.43 20.43 10.38
C LEU A 634 3.64 19.52 10.64
N PRO A 635 3.56 18.63 11.65
CA PRO A 635 4.62 17.65 11.94
C PRO A 635 4.69 16.56 10.85
N ALA A 636 5.72 15.71 10.94
CA ALA A 636 5.81 14.47 10.18
C ALA A 636 4.57 13.57 10.37
N THR A 637 4.25 12.79 9.33
CA THR A 637 3.10 11.87 9.30
C THR A 637 3.52 10.53 8.68
N THR A 638 2.71 9.48 8.80
CA THR A 638 3.02 8.14 8.27
C THR A 638 2.75 7.98 6.76
N LEU A 639 2.93 9.04 5.97
CA LEU A 639 2.61 9.18 4.54
C LEU A 639 1.13 9.40 4.13
N PRO A 640 0.17 8.44 4.15
CA PRO A 640 -1.16 8.71 3.57
C PRO A 640 -1.91 9.86 4.25
N LEU A 641 -2.35 10.79 3.41
CA LEU A 641 -3.23 11.90 3.77
C LEU A 641 -4.66 11.62 3.25
N THR A 642 -5.65 12.24 3.86
CA THR A 642 -7.00 12.47 3.31
C THR A 642 -7.35 13.94 3.48
N ALA A 643 -7.99 14.55 2.49
CA ALA A 643 -8.38 15.96 2.52
C ALA A 643 -9.84 16.15 2.04
N GLU A 644 -10.58 17.03 2.70
CA GLU A 644 -11.97 17.38 2.34
C GLU A 644 -12.20 18.90 2.54
N GLY A 645 -12.99 19.52 1.68
CA GLY A 645 -13.37 20.94 1.81
C GLY A 645 -14.37 21.14 2.96
N ARG A 646 -13.95 21.74 4.07
CA ARG A 646 -14.76 21.91 5.30
C ARG A 646 -14.40 23.18 6.06
N GLU A 647 -15.34 23.69 6.85
CA GLU A 647 -15.10 24.77 7.83
C GLU A 647 -14.48 26.04 7.22
N GLY A 648 -14.86 26.36 5.97
CA GLY A 648 -14.31 27.49 5.21
C GLY A 648 -12.94 27.22 4.54
N GLY A 649 -12.28 26.11 4.85
CA GLY A 649 -10.96 25.71 4.35
C GLY A 649 -10.95 24.29 3.78
N VAL A 650 -9.81 23.61 3.96
CA VAL A 650 -9.64 22.18 3.69
C VAL A 650 -9.20 21.51 4.99
N ARG A 651 -10.00 20.56 5.49
CA ARG A 651 -9.61 19.72 6.62
C ARG A 651 -8.77 18.55 6.12
N LEU A 652 -7.68 18.29 6.83
CA LEU A 652 -6.75 17.19 6.58
C LEU A 652 -6.88 16.14 7.67
N TRP A 653 -6.73 14.87 7.31
CA TRP A 653 -6.55 13.74 8.23
C TRP A 653 -5.33 12.93 7.84
N PHE A 654 -4.59 12.47 8.84
CA PHE A 654 -3.33 11.74 8.70
C PHE A 654 -3.04 10.96 10.00
N ARG A 655 -2.01 10.11 10.03
CA ARG A 655 -1.60 9.44 11.28
C ARG A 655 -0.36 10.03 11.92
N LYS A 656 -0.33 9.97 13.25
CA LYS A 656 0.82 10.28 14.10
C LYS A 656 1.85 9.15 14.03
N PRO A 657 3.11 9.41 13.63
CA PRO A 657 4.18 8.43 13.67
C PRO A 657 4.42 7.86 15.07
N GLY A 658 4.88 6.61 15.16
CA GLY A 658 5.16 5.93 16.43
C GLY A 658 3.92 5.72 17.32
N SER A 659 2.72 5.61 16.73
CA SER A 659 1.47 5.37 17.49
C SER A 659 0.25 4.98 16.65
N GLY A 660 0.19 5.36 15.36
CA GLY A 660 -0.94 5.05 14.50
C GLY A 660 -2.24 5.84 14.77
N ASN A 661 -2.25 6.70 15.79
CA ASN A 661 -3.38 7.60 16.10
C ASN A 661 -3.71 8.50 14.91
N VAL A 662 -5.00 8.70 14.68
CA VAL A 662 -5.51 9.65 13.69
C VAL A 662 -5.37 11.07 14.23
N ARG A 663 -4.90 11.97 13.39
CA ARG A 663 -4.81 13.41 13.64
C ARG A 663 -5.55 14.17 12.56
N THR A 664 -6.01 15.37 12.92
CA THR A 664 -6.62 16.30 11.96
C THR A 664 -6.12 17.73 12.16
N ALA A 665 -6.08 18.50 11.08
CA ALA A 665 -5.83 19.92 11.09
C ALA A 665 -6.70 20.61 10.03
N LEU A 666 -7.13 21.85 10.29
CA LEU A 666 -7.79 22.68 9.28
C LEU A 666 -6.74 23.56 8.59
N LEU A 667 -6.77 23.58 7.26
CA LEU A 667 -5.93 24.45 6.44
C LEU A 667 -6.78 25.54 5.79
N THR A 668 -6.35 26.79 5.92
CA THR A 668 -6.98 27.95 5.30
C THR A 668 -5.96 28.67 4.42
N ALA A 669 -6.43 29.51 3.48
CA ALA A 669 -5.57 30.33 2.64
C ALA A 669 -5.95 31.82 2.70
N THR A 670 -4.97 32.69 2.93
CA THR A 670 -5.13 34.14 2.96
C THR A 670 -4.02 34.78 2.13
N GLY A 671 -4.37 35.64 1.17
CA GLY A 671 -3.40 36.24 0.25
C GLY A 671 -2.64 35.25 -0.65
N GLY A 672 -3.13 34.01 -0.80
CA GLY A 672 -2.41 32.92 -1.49
C GLY A 672 -1.43 32.13 -0.62
N HIS A 673 -1.29 32.47 0.67
CA HIS A 673 -0.48 31.70 1.63
C HIS A 673 -1.35 30.74 2.44
N LEU A 674 -0.89 29.50 2.58
CA LEU A 674 -1.52 28.50 3.47
C LEU A 674 -1.20 28.76 4.94
N ARG A 675 -2.17 28.46 5.81
CA ARG A 675 -2.01 28.36 7.27
C ARG A 675 -2.74 27.12 7.77
N ALA A 676 -2.06 26.27 8.55
CA ALA A 676 -2.68 25.14 9.23
C ALA A 676 -2.97 25.49 10.70
N THR A 677 -4.00 24.89 11.28
CA THR A 677 -4.14 24.80 12.74
C THR A 677 -3.09 23.86 13.33
N GLY A 678 -2.84 23.97 14.63
CA GLY A 678 -2.21 22.86 15.36
C GLY A 678 -3.01 21.56 15.18
N PRO A 679 -2.36 20.39 15.12
CA PRO A 679 -3.04 19.13 14.87
C PRO A 679 -3.75 18.60 16.13
N THR A 680 -5.05 18.34 16.02
CA THR A 680 -5.85 17.65 17.05
C THR A 680 -5.60 16.15 16.96
N ASP A 681 -5.38 15.49 18.10
CA ASP A 681 -5.29 14.03 18.22
C ASP A 681 -6.71 13.46 18.42
N LEU A 682 -7.12 12.52 17.56
CA LEU A 682 -8.45 11.90 17.56
C LEU A 682 -8.43 10.47 18.12
N GLY A 683 -7.32 10.07 18.75
CA GLY A 683 -7.09 8.70 19.19
C GLY A 683 -6.98 7.73 18.00
N GLY A 684 -7.31 6.47 18.23
CA GLY A 684 -7.28 5.42 17.21
C GLY A 684 -6.96 4.06 17.79
N LEU A 685 -7.00 3.04 16.93
CA LEU A 685 -6.74 1.65 17.29
C LEU A 685 -5.34 1.21 16.84
N ARG A 686 -4.32 2.06 17.06
CA ARG A 686 -2.89 1.84 16.76
C ARG A 686 -2.54 1.35 15.34
N GLY A 687 -3.39 1.61 14.36
CA GLY A 687 -3.20 1.12 12.99
C GLY A 687 -2.36 2.03 12.10
N PHE A 688 -2.03 1.53 10.90
CA PHE A 688 -1.19 2.19 9.89
C PHE A 688 -1.96 2.43 8.59
N GLY A 689 -1.27 2.99 7.58
CA GLY A 689 -1.86 3.27 6.26
C GLY A 689 -2.98 4.32 6.30
N SER A 690 -3.77 4.37 5.24
CA SER A 690 -4.77 5.44 5.03
C SER A 690 -5.92 5.42 6.04
N VAL A 691 -6.45 6.61 6.29
CA VAL A 691 -7.69 6.87 7.04
C VAL A 691 -8.61 7.66 6.12
N THR A 692 -9.81 7.16 5.84
CA THR A 692 -10.86 7.90 5.13
C THR A 692 -11.74 8.67 6.12
N ALA A 693 -12.32 9.77 5.66
CA ALA A 693 -13.13 10.69 6.45
C ALA A 693 -14.29 11.21 5.59
N SER A 694 -15.49 11.24 6.16
CA SER A 694 -16.67 11.91 5.59
C SER A 694 -17.77 12.04 6.65
N GLY A 695 -18.48 13.15 6.65
CA GLY A 695 -19.52 13.45 7.66
C GLY A 695 -18.96 13.38 9.08
N HIS A 696 -19.57 12.54 9.91
CA HIS A 696 -19.15 12.16 11.26
C HIS A 696 -18.25 10.91 11.31
N VAL A 697 -18.00 10.23 10.18
CA VAL A 697 -17.31 8.94 10.13
C VAL A 697 -15.83 9.09 9.78
N LEU A 698 -14.97 8.48 10.60
CA LEU A 698 -13.58 8.21 10.28
C LEU A 698 -13.37 6.69 10.23
N ALA A 699 -12.61 6.19 9.26
CA ALA A 699 -12.30 4.76 9.19
C ALA A 699 -10.91 4.48 8.61
N GLY A 700 -10.21 3.49 9.13
CA GLY A 700 -8.85 3.13 8.73
C GLY A 700 -8.46 1.74 9.22
N ARG A 701 -7.32 1.21 8.75
CA ARG A 701 -6.80 -0.05 9.33
C ARG A 701 -6.50 0.15 10.82
N ALA A 702 -6.70 -0.88 11.63
CA ALA A 702 -6.32 -0.95 13.03
C ALA A 702 -5.12 -1.90 13.23
N ALA A 703 -4.43 -1.83 14.37
CA ALA A 703 -3.57 -2.92 14.83
C ALA A 703 -4.42 -4.20 14.93
N GLY A 704 -3.95 -5.31 14.38
CA GLY A 704 -4.75 -6.52 14.07
C GLY A 704 -5.21 -6.62 12.61
N GLY A 705 -5.05 -5.56 11.80
CA GLY A 705 -5.25 -5.59 10.35
C GLY A 705 -6.67 -5.37 9.86
N GLN A 706 -7.67 -5.47 10.75
CA GLN A 706 -9.07 -5.20 10.43
C GLN A 706 -9.37 -3.70 10.32
N LEU A 707 -10.56 -3.35 9.84
CA LEU A 707 -11.06 -1.97 9.80
C LEU A 707 -11.51 -1.51 11.20
N GLY A 708 -10.92 -0.40 11.65
CA GLY A 708 -11.39 0.39 12.79
C GLY A 708 -12.15 1.64 12.33
N SER A 709 -13.15 2.07 13.10
CA SER A 709 -13.96 3.25 12.79
C SER A 709 -14.37 4.07 14.01
N ASP A 710 -14.44 5.38 13.84
CA ASP A 710 -15.00 6.38 14.77
C ASP A 710 -16.24 7.01 14.11
N LEU A 711 -17.25 7.35 14.92
CA LEU A 711 -18.56 7.85 14.49
C LEU A 711 -18.95 9.17 15.19
N GLY A 712 -17.95 9.98 15.53
CA GLY A 712 -18.11 11.33 16.04
C GLY A 712 -17.54 11.55 17.44
N PRO A 713 -17.29 12.82 17.84
CA PRO A 713 -16.58 13.16 19.06
C PRO A 713 -17.16 12.51 20.33
N GLY A 714 -16.28 11.97 21.17
CA GLY A 714 -16.64 11.34 22.45
C GLY A 714 -17.09 9.89 22.36
N ARG A 715 -17.27 9.31 21.15
CA ARG A 715 -17.49 7.88 20.99
C ARG A 715 -16.17 7.09 21.06
N PRO A 716 -16.20 5.81 21.50
CA PRO A 716 -15.03 4.93 21.38
C PRO A 716 -14.88 4.42 19.95
N TRP A 717 -13.63 4.28 19.49
CA TRP A 717 -13.31 3.60 18.23
C TRP A 717 -13.78 2.13 18.26
N GLN A 718 -14.53 1.72 17.24
CA GLN A 718 -15.06 0.36 17.07
C GLN A 718 -14.22 -0.45 16.08
N ARG A 719 -14.37 -1.79 16.12
CA ARG A 719 -13.71 -2.73 15.20
C ARG A 719 -14.74 -3.51 14.40
N SER A 720 -14.58 -3.51 13.08
CA SER A 720 -15.21 -4.48 12.18
C SER A 720 -14.33 -5.74 12.08
N PRO A 721 -14.88 -6.93 11.81
CA PRO A 721 -14.07 -8.12 11.49
C PRO A 721 -13.37 -8.03 10.12
N LEU A 722 -13.72 -7.06 9.26
CA LEU A 722 -13.23 -7.01 7.87
C LEU A 722 -11.75 -6.65 7.77
N MET A 723 -10.96 -7.58 7.22
CA MET A 723 -9.63 -7.32 6.65
C MET A 723 -9.74 -7.01 5.15
N PHE A 724 -8.95 -6.05 4.68
CA PHE A 724 -9.12 -5.42 3.36
C PHE A 724 -7.79 -5.02 2.69
N VAL A 725 -7.83 -4.81 1.37
CA VAL A 725 -6.70 -4.40 0.50
C VAL A 725 -6.71 -2.87 0.26
N GLY A 726 -5.53 -2.25 0.24
CA GLY A 726 -5.37 -0.81 0.02
C GLY A 726 -6.06 0.06 1.07
N ALA A 727 -6.49 1.25 0.66
CA ALA A 727 -7.24 2.18 1.52
C ALA A 727 -8.76 1.92 1.55
N PRO A 728 -9.45 2.22 2.67
CA PRO A 728 -10.90 2.39 2.71
C PRO A 728 -11.33 3.67 1.97
N SER A 729 -12.63 3.85 1.72
CA SER A 729 -13.18 5.12 1.22
C SER A 729 -14.59 5.35 1.76
N SER A 730 -14.87 6.58 2.22
CA SER A 730 -16.21 7.05 2.57
C SER A 730 -16.59 8.28 1.76
N THR A 731 -17.90 8.54 1.68
CA THR A 731 -18.47 9.73 1.04
C THR A 731 -19.84 10.05 1.66
N THR A 732 -20.22 11.33 1.72
CA THR A 732 -21.57 11.74 2.14
C THR A 732 -22.61 11.40 1.06
N THR A 733 -23.86 11.21 1.45
CA THR A 733 -24.94 10.72 0.58
C THR A 733 -26.24 11.43 0.96
N GLY A 734 -26.46 12.62 0.38
CA GLY A 734 -27.48 13.55 0.88
C GLY A 734 -26.90 14.41 2.02
N ALA A 735 -27.74 14.84 2.96
CA ALA A 735 -27.31 15.64 4.10
C ALA A 735 -26.59 14.80 5.16
N ASP A 736 -27.30 13.84 5.77
CA ASP A 736 -26.90 13.26 7.05
C ASP A 736 -26.42 11.80 6.97
N LEU A 737 -26.39 11.18 5.77
CA LEU A 737 -25.89 9.81 5.60
C LEU A 737 -24.44 9.83 5.10
N VAL A 738 -23.58 9.05 5.74
CA VAL A 738 -22.24 8.70 5.25
C VAL A 738 -22.23 7.26 4.82
N SER A 739 -21.74 6.99 3.61
CA SER A 739 -21.47 5.64 3.11
C SER A 739 -19.98 5.33 3.22
N LEU A 740 -19.62 4.10 3.58
CA LEU A 740 -18.24 3.65 3.81
C LEU A 740 -18.01 2.29 3.12
N ALA A 741 -16.88 2.13 2.47
CA ALA A 741 -16.54 0.96 1.68
C ALA A 741 -15.10 0.47 1.88
N VAL A 742 -14.89 -0.85 1.72
CA VAL A 742 -13.58 -1.52 1.65
C VAL A 742 -13.60 -2.65 0.60
N LEU A 743 -12.44 -3.00 0.06
CA LEU A 743 -12.26 -4.21 -0.76
C LEU A 743 -11.66 -5.31 0.11
N GLY A 744 -12.40 -6.38 0.39
CA GLY A 744 -11.95 -7.48 1.25
C GLY A 744 -10.75 -8.24 0.68
N LEU A 745 -10.06 -9.01 1.52
CA LEU A 745 -9.00 -9.92 1.06
C LEU A 745 -9.50 -11.01 0.09
N ASP A 746 -10.82 -11.24 0.04
CA ASP A 746 -11.56 -12.08 -0.92
C ASP A 746 -11.88 -11.40 -2.26
N ALA A 747 -11.32 -10.20 -2.50
CA ALA A 747 -11.57 -9.37 -3.68
C ALA A 747 -13.03 -8.94 -3.89
N ARG A 748 -13.88 -8.97 -2.85
CA ARG A 748 -15.25 -8.44 -2.90
C ARG A 748 -15.33 -7.04 -2.29
N LEU A 749 -16.24 -6.23 -2.82
CA LEU A 749 -16.59 -4.94 -2.22
C LEU A 749 -17.48 -5.19 -0.99
N TYR A 750 -17.15 -4.59 0.15
CA TYR A 750 -17.99 -4.52 1.33
C TYR A 750 -18.37 -3.06 1.57
N VAL A 751 -19.65 -2.83 1.87
CA VAL A 751 -20.19 -1.49 2.12
C VAL A 751 -21.02 -1.46 3.39
N THR A 752 -21.07 -0.28 4.00
CA THR A 752 -21.96 0.08 5.12
C THR A 752 -22.31 1.56 5.02
N SER A 753 -23.20 2.04 5.89
CA SER A 753 -23.51 3.45 6.05
C SER A 753 -23.82 3.79 7.50
N SER A 754 -23.69 5.05 7.87
CA SER A 754 -24.10 5.60 9.17
C SER A 754 -24.85 6.91 8.95
N THR A 755 -25.92 7.13 9.71
CA THR A 755 -26.63 8.42 9.80
C THR A 755 -26.02 9.25 10.91
N ASP A 756 -25.77 10.54 10.65
CA ASP A 756 -25.28 11.49 11.65
C ASP A 756 -26.40 11.82 12.64
N THR A 757 -26.37 11.14 13.78
CA THR A 757 -27.40 11.17 14.81
C THR A 757 -26.78 10.99 16.20
N PRO A 758 -27.48 11.35 17.30
CA PRO A 758 -27.00 11.10 18.66
C PRO A 758 -26.63 9.62 18.92
N ASP A 759 -27.30 8.68 18.24
CA ASP A 759 -27.07 7.24 18.33
C ASP A 759 -26.44 6.63 17.05
N ALA A 760 -25.56 7.40 16.39
CA ALA A 760 -24.87 6.98 15.17
C ALA A 760 -24.09 5.67 15.36
N HIS A 761 -24.42 4.70 14.51
CA HIS A 761 -23.81 3.37 14.41
C HIS A 761 -23.52 3.04 12.94
N LEU A 762 -22.61 2.10 12.66
CA LEU A 762 -22.52 1.50 11.32
C LEU A 762 -23.66 0.51 11.12
N ALA A 763 -24.32 0.57 9.97
CA ALA A 763 -25.24 -0.47 9.52
C ALA A 763 -24.50 -1.83 9.32
N PRO A 764 -25.20 -2.97 9.34
CA PRO A 764 -24.62 -4.26 9.00
C PRO A 764 -23.90 -4.22 7.64
N TRP A 765 -22.70 -4.80 7.58
CA TRP A 765 -21.88 -4.80 6.37
C TRP A 765 -22.51 -5.65 5.26
N GLN A 766 -22.77 -5.04 4.11
CA GLN A 766 -23.23 -5.73 2.91
C GLN A 766 -22.02 -6.13 2.05
N ARG A 767 -21.83 -7.44 1.84
CA ARG A 767 -20.90 -7.98 0.83
C ARG A 767 -21.56 -7.88 -0.55
N ILE A 768 -20.95 -7.18 -1.49
CA ILE A 768 -21.46 -7.08 -2.86
C ILE A 768 -20.92 -8.26 -3.67
N ALA A 769 -21.77 -9.26 -3.87
CA ALA A 769 -21.54 -10.33 -4.82
C ALA A 769 -21.65 -9.80 -6.28
N PRO A 770 -21.02 -10.46 -7.26
CA PRO A 770 -21.38 -10.29 -8.66
C PRO A 770 -22.88 -10.54 -8.88
N PRO A 771 -23.49 -10.00 -9.95
CA PRO A 771 -24.73 -10.56 -10.47
C PRO A 771 -24.55 -12.06 -10.79
N PRO A 772 -25.60 -12.89 -10.64
CA PRO A 772 -25.58 -14.31 -10.99
C PRO A 772 -25.47 -14.54 -12.51
#